data_AF-A0A3D3FND8-F1
#
_entry.id   AF-A0A3D3FND8-F1
#
_cell.length_a   1.000
_cell.length_b   1.000
_cell.length_c   1.000
_cell.angle_alpha   90.00
_cell.angle_beta   90.00
_cell.angle_gamma   90.00
#
_symmetry.space_group_name_H-M   'P 1'
#
loop_
_entity.id
_entity.type
_entity.pdbx_description
1 polymer ?
#
loop_
_entity_poly.entity_id
_entity_poly.type
_entity_poly.pdbx_seq_one_letter_code
_entity_poly.pdbx_strand_id
1 'polypeptide(L)'
;MAGTLINGTLELHIDALELEARLAFSPDKAGAGWNADGVLKLLGEKRISPLPSPRIIEELLQKFARSKERVALEIVRGIPPEAPTPERVAWADAPVPEDLTALATEKVDKAGPPVIERVRVEKTKRETVVKKPGALPFLPQKEEIVVSWDKKETKERVFVDPKVEDLAYAEAGQKIGTIAPPKPGKPGKSIFGKSVAPQSDGDGLFLIGEGIEREKSELKAKAAGVVRIGQNWADIVPLARPRWKIEKGVDQATVFLSFWPGDRKLSAPPAADLLAEAADLVDDPSLLIDEKDLDTVLEQANRTSETVQAFPLSRRQDAEARVDISADGLQATLFLRKGIAGATPLELRAVSEAIKASKVHGFKAEQVKADILAFFKGPQTELRDYELVEGKAPTRGKDRDIQVFVAFLTEQRRAEVVARIAANPSAFADPDASFPPALATDAAFVEKEARVATVTQPPAGNSGVDVYGNALPGLPGNDPDIHLLNGLRQAKNEIFAELAGVLLVKRQGGSFSGYVVPYRDSAIEVVVSGDLMEATLELVRSEGAGIPLGSEAVSAALAAAGVKTGIDSAAIAAALLEANEKGRFGPVAVARGEKPVTGGGASIKWLVHLASGKGVTVKNDGRADFKNQDRFVSVGEGEGLAEIIRQGVEGKAGFDVSGKAIDAQKGETASLEHDDSVREELIENGVRLVAIRAGELIYDGKSVRVNALHLVKGDIGTATGNVNFNGEVRISGKVNPGFAVIGGGDVLIGETAESALVSSGGKVVIGQGIIGAGKGIVRARLGIDAAFVEQATLLAVEDIRVKNGCLQSHIKTNGKLQLIGEKGNLIGGYCKARHGVESMNIGSERGTRTEISFGQDYLVKDQIEVSEREIEKLQKALADLERKTKELEARGAPLDAARAEKIRLMKLLEKQSLRLFTLREKFEEHHQSEVRVRGTIQPGVVMESHGRYYEVKQKRSQVVFSFDREVGRIQEKPLGK
;
A
#
# COMPACT_ATOMS: atom_id res chain seq x y z
N MET A 1 -55.75 -20.01 114.92
CA MET A 1 -56.39 -21.04 114.08
C MET A 1 -55.65 -22.33 114.31
N ALA A 2 -56.34 -23.42 114.65
CA ALA A 2 -55.72 -24.73 114.87
C ALA A 2 -55.11 -25.20 113.53
N GLY A 3 -53.80 -25.46 113.49
CA GLY A 3 -53.13 -25.97 112.30
C GLY A 3 -53.52 -27.42 112.02
N THR A 4 -53.64 -27.77 110.74
CA THR A 4 -54.01 -29.11 110.26
C THR A 4 -52.88 -30.09 110.61
N LEU A 5 -53.23 -31.18 111.30
CA LEU A 5 -52.32 -32.28 111.65
C LEU A 5 -52.70 -33.54 110.87
N ILE A 6 -51.74 -34.12 110.15
CA ILE A 6 -51.93 -35.39 109.42
C ILE A 6 -50.97 -36.45 109.97
N ASN A 7 -51.42 -37.71 110.06
CA ASN A 7 -50.58 -38.81 110.55
C ASN A 7 -50.24 -39.75 109.39
N GLY A 8 -48.96 -40.00 109.15
CA GLY A 8 -48.47 -40.86 108.07
C GLY A 8 -47.01 -40.63 107.70
N THR A 9 -46.58 -41.21 106.58
CA THR A 9 -45.21 -41.07 106.05
C THR A 9 -45.15 -40.01 104.97
N LEU A 10 -44.17 -39.12 105.06
CA LEU A 10 -44.00 -37.97 104.15
C LEU A 10 -42.62 -38.06 103.48
N GLU A 11 -42.61 -38.19 102.16
CA GLU A 11 -41.40 -38.31 101.33
C GLU A 11 -41.27 -37.11 100.40
N LEU A 12 -40.09 -36.51 100.33
CA LEU A 12 -39.78 -35.44 99.39
C LEU A 12 -39.08 -36.01 98.16
N HIS A 13 -39.70 -35.85 97.00
CA HIS A 13 -39.17 -36.24 95.70
C HIS A 13 -38.75 -35.00 94.93
N ILE A 14 -37.53 -35.00 94.40
CA ILE A 14 -36.94 -33.89 93.67
C ILE A 14 -36.58 -34.38 92.27
N ASP A 15 -37.01 -33.64 91.25
CA ASP A 15 -36.66 -33.93 89.86
C ASP A 15 -35.14 -33.83 89.63
N ALA A 16 -34.61 -34.63 88.68
CA ALA A 16 -33.20 -34.71 88.34
C ALA A 16 -32.59 -33.38 87.86
N LEU A 17 -33.42 -32.45 87.35
CA LEU A 17 -33.00 -31.10 86.98
C LEU A 17 -33.06 -30.09 88.15
N GLU A 18 -33.44 -30.52 89.35
CA GLU A 18 -33.60 -29.70 90.56
C GLU A 18 -34.57 -28.52 90.38
N LEU A 19 -35.52 -28.62 89.45
CA LEU A 19 -36.50 -27.56 89.14
C LEU A 19 -37.87 -27.80 89.79
N GLU A 20 -38.14 -28.99 90.32
CA GLU A 20 -39.41 -29.32 90.94
C GLU A 20 -39.23 -30.19 92.18
N ALA A 21 -39.90 -29.81 93.27
CA ALA A 21 -40.03 -30.63 94.49
C ALA A 21 -41.49 -31.02 94.70
N ARG A 22 -41.73 -32.31 94.87
CA ARG A 22 -43.04 -32.90 95.20
C ARG A 22 -42.98 -33.56 96.56
N LEU A 23 -44.01 -33.36 97.37
CA LEU A 23 -44.22 -34.10 98.60
C LEU A 23 -45.19 -35.23 98.34
N ALA A 24 -44.75 -36.46 98.59
CA ALA A 24 -45.56 -37.65 98.59
C ALA A 24 -45.96 -38.00 100.02
N PHE A 25 -47.26 -38.04 100.30
CA PHE A 25 -47.80 -38.44 101.59
C PHE A 25 -48.55 -39.77 101.48
N SER A 26 -48.29 -40.67 102.42
CA SER A 26 -49.00 -41.94 102.61
C SER A 26 -49.67 -41.96 104.00
N PRO A 27 -51.01 -41.96 104.09
CA PRO A 27 -51.72 -41.91 105.37
C PRO A 27 -51.48 -43.18 106.21
N ASP A 28 -51.11 -43.03 107.48
CA ASP A 28 -51.01 -44.11 108.45
C ASP A 28 -51.37 -43.60 109.85
N LYS A 29 -52.41 -44.19 110.47
CA LYS A 29 -52.94 -43.76 111.78
C LYS A 29 -51.94 -43.95 112.92
N ALA A 30 -50.97 -44.86 112.78
CA ALA A 30 -49.89 -45.07 113.75
C ALA A 30 -48.59 -44.31 113.40
N GLY A 31 -48.58 -43.59 112.27
CA GLY A 31 -47.42 -42.85 111.79
C GLY A 31 -47.21 -41.51 112.50
N ALA A 32 -46.07 -40.86 112.19
CA ALA A 32 -45.72 -39.55 112.75
C ALA A 32 -46.72 -38.47 112.34
N GLY A 33 -47.01 -37.54 113.27
CA GLY A 33 -47.88 -36.40 113.03
C GLY A 33 -47.13 -35.23 112.38
N TRP A 34 -47.62 -34.77 111.23
CA TRP A 34 -47.07 -33.65 110.46
C TRP A 34 -48.02 -32.47 110.50
N ASN A 35 -47.52 -31.33 110.97
CA ASN A 35 -48.17 -30.02 110.87
C ASN A 35 -47.34 -29.10 109.97
N ALA A 36 -47.83 -27.87 109.73
CA ALA A 36 -47.15 -26.92 108.84
C ALA A 36 -45.68 -26.66 109.27
N ASP A 37 -45.42 -26.57 110.57
CA ASP A 37 -44.07 -26.38 111.12
C ASP A 37 -43.17 -27.60 110.90
N GLY A 38 -43.71 -28.82 111.04
CA GLY A 38 -43.00 -30.07 110.78
C GLY A 38 -42.60 -30.23 109.32
N VAL A 39 -43.48 -29.84 108.39
CA VAL A 39 -43.17 -29.84 106.95
C VAL A 39 -42.17 -28.75 106.60
N LEU A 40 -42.30 -27.53 107.15
CA LEU A 40 -41.31 -26.47 106.99
C LEU A 40 -39.92 -26.89 107.48
N LYS A 41 -39.85 -27.58 108.62
CA LYS A 41 -38.60 -28.12 109.17
C LYS A 41 -37.98 -29.16 108.25
N LEU A 42 -38.79 -30.09 107.71
CA LEU A 42 -38.31 -31.09 106.74
C LEU A 42 -37.76 -30.45 105.45
N LEU A 43 -38.45 -29.46 104.90
CA LEU A 43 -37.99 -28.72 103.71
C LEU A 43 -36.72 -27.91 104.01
N GLY A 44 -36.63 -27.34 105.21
CA GLY A 44 -35.44 -26.61 105.69
C GLY A 44 -34.22 -27.51 105.90
N GLU A 45 -34.39 -28.70 106.47
CA GLU A 45 -33.33 -29.71 106.62
C GLU A 45 -32.81 -30.18 105.26
N LYS A 46 -33.70 -30.26 104.25
CA LYS A 46 -33.36 -30.56 102.86
C LYS A 46 -32.87 -29.34 102.07
N ARG A 47 -32.71 -28.18 102.73
CA ARG A 47 -32.17 -26.91 102.18
C ARG A 47 -32.95 -26.33 101.00
N ILE A 48 -34.25 -26.60 100.89
CA ILE A 48 -35.11 -25.98 99.85
C ILE A 48 -35.24 -24.49 100.11
N SER A 49 -35.05 -23.68 99.07
CA SER A 49 -35.04 -22.21 99.15
C SER A 49 -35.55 -21.57 97.84
N PRO A 50 -36.55 -20.67 97.89
CA PRO A 50 -37.23 -20.18 99.09
C PRO A 50 -38.20 -21.23 99.68
N LEU A 51 -38.37 -21.22 101.01
CA LEU A 51 -39.38 -22.06 101.66
C LEU A 51 -40.79 -21.61 101.25
N PRO A 52 -41.72 -22.53 100.96
CA PRO A 52 -43.10 -22.18 100.67
C PRO A 52 -43.74 -21.49 101.87
N SER A 53 -44.66 -20.56 101.61
CA SER A 53 -45.37 -19.88 102.70
C SER A 53 -46.17 -20.89 103.53
N PRO A 54 -46.34 -20.67 104.86
CA PRO A 54 -47.11 -21.57 105.73
C PRO A 54 -48.53 -21.83 105.21
N ARG A 55 -49.14 -20.87 104.50
CA ARG A 55 -50.46 -21.01 103.87
C ARG A 55 -50.50 -22.08 102.78
N ILE A 56 -49.48 -22.16 101.92
CA ILE A 56 -49.39 -23.16 100.86
C ILE A 56 -49.25 -24.56 101.46
N ILE A 57 -48.47 -24.68 102.54
CA ILE A 57 -48.27 -25.94 103.26
C ILE A 57 -49.56 -26.37 103.96
N GLU A 58 -50.28 -25.44 104.56
CA GLU A 58 -51.58 -25.71 105.18
C GLU A 58 -52.61 -26.22 104.15
N GLU A 59 -52.65 -25.61 102.96
CA GLU A 59 -53.51 -26.07 101.85
C GLU A 59 -53.11 -27.47 101.34
N LEU A 60 -51.81 -27.79 101.31
CA LEU A 60 -51.31 -29.13 100.98
C LEU A 60 -51.66 -30.16 102.07
N LEU A 61 -51.50 -29.81 103.34
CA LEU A 61 -51.86 -30.67 104.47
C LEU A 61 -53.36 -30.95 104.51
N GLN A 62 -54.22 -29.97 104.20
CA GLN A 62 -55.67 -30.19 104.05
C GLN A 62 -56.01 -31.11 102.89
N LYS A 63 -55.27 -31.04 101.77
CA LYS A 63 -55.44 -31.97 100.65
C LYS A 63 -55.01 -33.37 101.04
N PHE A 64 -53.88 -33.53 101.72
CA PHE A 64 -53.40 -34.81 102.24
C PHE A 64 -54.32 -35.41 103.31
N ALA A 65 -54.92 -34.59 104.18
CA ALA A 65 -55.89 -35.03 105.19
C ALA A 65 -57.16 -35.64 104.58
N ARG A 66 -57.50 -35.26 103.35
CA ARG A 66 -58.67 -35.79 102.60
C ARG A 66 -58.33 -37.03 101.77
N SER A 67 -57.05 -37.34 101.58
CA SER A 67 -56.58 -38.48 100.77
C SER A 67 -56.56 -39.77 101.59
N LYS A 68 -57.11 -40.85 101.05
CA LYS A 68 -57.08 -42.21 101.66
C LYS A 68 -55.96 -43.10 101.11
N GLU A 69 -55.25 -42.62 100.09
CA GLU A 69 -54.19 -43.33 99.37
C GLU A 69 -52.94 -42.44 99.24
N ARG A 70 -51.81 -42.99 98.75
CA ARG A 70 -50.58 -42.22 98.55
C ARG A 70 -50.77 -41.16 97.47
N VAL A 71 -50.52 -39.90 97.80
CA VAL A 71 -50.63 -38.77 96.85
C VAL A 71 -49.34 -37.96 96.86
N ALA A 72 -48.83 -37.63 95.67
CA ALA A 72 -47.69 -36.74 95.48
C ALA A 72 -48.16 -35.40 94.91
N LEU A 73 -47.89 -34.30 95.61
CA LEU A 73 -48.26 -32.94 95.21
C LEU A 73 -47.02 -32.06 95.09
N GLU A 74 -46.99 -31.22 94.06
CA GLU A 74 -45.95 -30.19 93.90
C GLU A 74 -46.00 -29.22 95.07
N ILE A 75 -44.83 -28.94 95.65
CA ILE A 75 -44.70 -28.00 96.76
C ILE A 75 -43.83 -26.78 96.42
N VAL A 76 -42.78 -26.94 95.60
CA VAL A 76 -41.92 -25.84 95.16
C VAL A 76 -41.51 -26.07 93.72
N ARG A 77 -41.58 -25.01 92.92
CA ARG A 77 -41.12 -24.98 91.53
C ARG A 77 -40.08 -23.89 91.33
N GLY A 78 -38.94 -24.27 90.75
CA GLY A 78 -37.87 -23.38 90.35
C GLY A 78 -38.23 -22.58 89.09
N ILE A 79 -37.38 -21.60 88.75
CA ILE A 79 -37.49 -20.81 87.52
C ILE A 79 -36.68 -21.54 86.44
N PRO A 80 -37.30 -22.05 85.35
CA PRO A 80 -36.55 -22.69 84.29
C PRO A 80 -35.64 -21.67 83.57
N PRO A 81 -34.45 -22.07 83.10
CA PRO A 81 -33.58 -21.18 82.34
C PRO A 81 -34.20 -20.79 80.98
N GLU A 82 -33.93 -19.57 80.53
CA GLU A 82 -34.27 -19.13 79.16
C GLU A 82 -33.14 -19.54 78.20
N ALA A 83 -33.48 -20.20 77.09
CA ALA A 83 -32.51 -20.61 76.08
C ALA A 83 -31.88 -19.37 75.37
N PRO A 84 -30.61 -19.44 74.97
CA PRO A 84 -29.97 -18.37 74.21
C PRO A 84 -30.64 -18.18 72.85
N THR A 85 -30.71 -16.94 72.36
CA THR A 85 -31.12 -16.65 70.98
C THR A 85 -29.87 -16.54 70.10
N PRO A 86 -29.73 -17.35 69.04
CA PRO A 86 -28.57 -17.30 68.16
C PRO A 86 -28.56 -16.03 67.29
N GLU A 87 -27.41 -15.75 66.68
CA GLU A 87 -27.26 -14.73 65.64
C GLU A 87 -28.22 -14.99 64.48
N ARG A 88 -28.84 -13.92 63.97
CA ARG A 88 -29.64 -13.93 62.74
C ARG A 88 -29.20 -12.82 61.82
N VAL A 89 -29.23 -13.06 60.51
CA VAL A 89 -28.89 -12.06 59.50
C VAL A 89 -30.16 -11.43 58.95
N ALA A 90 -30.21 -10.10 58.94
CA ALA A 90 -31.16 -9.36 58.12
C ALA A 90 -30.51 -9.10 56.76
N TRP A 91 -30.96 -9.83 55.73
CA TRP A 91 -30.43 -9.76 54.37
C TRP A 91 -30.81 -8.46 53.66
N ALA A 92 -29.93 -7.97 52.80
CA ALA A 92 -30.22 -6.87 51.89
C ALA A 92 -31.10 -7.37 50.73
N ASP A 93 -31.97 -6.50 50.22
CA ASP A 93 -32.80 -6.80 49.05
C ASP A 93 -31.96 -6.70 47.78
N ALA A 94 -31.50 -7.84 47.27
CA ALA A 94 -30.60 -7.93 46.12
C ALA A 94 -30.89 -9.23 45.32
N PRO A 95 -32.02 -9.30 44.61
CA PRO A 95 -32.38 -10.49 43.84
C PRO A 95 -31.35 -10.75 42.73
N VAL A 96 -31.21 -12.02 42.33
CA VAL A 96 -30.38 -12.38 41.17
C VAL A 96 -30.99 -11.73 39.92
N PRO A 97 -30.22 -10.90 39.19
CA PRO A 97 -30.72 -10.26 37.98
C PRO A 97 -31.13 -11.27 36.90
N GLU A 98 -32.18 -10.95 36.12
CA GLU A 98 -32.77 -11.86 35.12
C GLU A 98 -31.76 -12.38 34.09
N ASP A 99 -30.84 -11.53 33.64
CA ASP A 99 -29.77 -11.87 32.70
C ASP A 99 -28.75 -12.87 33.26
N LEU A 100 -28.65 -12.97 34.59
CA LEU A 100 -27.78 -13.92 35.28
C LEU A 100 -28.51 -15.14 35.81
N THR A 101 -29.84 -15.15 35.90
CA THR A 101 -30.62 -16.21 36.57
C THR A 101 -30.27 -17.62 36.06
N ALA A 102 -30.18 -17.81 34.74
CA ALA A 102 -29.86 -19.11 34.14
C ALA A 102 -28.44 -19.58 34.50
N LEU A 103 -27.46 -18.68 34.41
CA LEU A 103 -26.06 -18.98 34.69
C LEU A 103 -25.79 -19.13 36.20
N ALA A 104 -26.47 -18.33 37.02
CA ALA A 104 -26.46 -18.39 38.47
C ALA A 104 -26.95 -19.75 38.96
N THR A 105 -28.09 -20.21 38.43
CA THR A 105 -28.65 -21.53 38.75
C THR A 105 -27.66 -22.64 38.37
N GLU A 106 -27.13 -22.61 37.15
CA GLU A 106 -26.16 -23.60 36.69
C GLU A 106 -24.89 -23.63 37.56
N LYS A 107 -24.38 -22.46 37.95
CA LYS A 107 -23.18 -22.32 38.79
C LYS A 107 -23.40 -22.81 40.20
N VAL A 108 -24.56 -22.51 40.78
CA VAL A 108 -24.96 -22.98 42.12
C VAL A 108 -25.15 -24.50 42.12
N ASP A 109 -25.80 -25.08 41.10
CA ASP A 109 -26.01 -26.52 40.98
C ASP A 109 -24.70 -27.30 40.80
N LYS A 110 -23.72 -26.70 40.11
CA LYS A 110 -22.37 -27.27 39.93
C LYS A 110 -21.43 -26.98 41.10
N ALA A 111 -21.75 -26.01 41.95
CA ALA A 111 -20.93 -25.68 43.10
C ALA A 111 -21.00 -26.81 44.13
N GLY A 112 -19.85 -27.18 44.68
CA GLY A 112 -19.79 -28.15 45.77
C GLY A 112 -20.47 -27.62 47.05
N PRO A 113 -20.52 -28.45 48.11
CA PRO A 113 -21.02 -28.02 49.41
C PRO A 113 -20.21 -26.81 49.94
N PRO A 114 -20.82 -25.93 50.75
CA PRO A 114 -20.16 -24.73 51.24
C PRO A 114 -18.89 -25.05 52.03
N VAL A 115 -17.85 -24.25 51.81
CA VAL A 115 -16.58 -24.35 52.53
C VAL A 115 -16.57 -23.30 53.63
N ILE A 116 -16.76 -23.74 54.86
CA ILE A 116 -16.82 -22.87 56.03
C ILE A 116 -15.64 -23.21 56.94
N GLU A 117 -14.88 -22.18 57.31
CA GLU A 117 -13.74 -22.30 58.22
C GLU A 117 -14.02 -21.51 59.50
N ARG A 118 -13.79 -22.14 60.64
CA ARG A 118 -13.84 -21.50 61.95
C ARG A 118 -12.42 -21.29 62.45
N VAL A 119 -12.08 -20.05 62.80
CA VAL A 119 -10.77 -19.72 63.41
C VAL A 119 -10.84 -19.99 64.91
N ARG A 120 -10.07 -20.97 65.37
CA ARG A 120 -9.86 -21.27 66.79
C ARG A 120 -8.56 -20.62 67.24
N VAL A 121 -8.65 -19.66 68.15
CA VAL A 121 -7.47 -18.94 68.69
C VAL A 121 -7.07 -19.57 70.03
N GLU A 122 -5.98 -20.33 70.04
CA GLU A 122 -5.33 -20.75 71.28
C GLU A 122 -4.33 -19.69 71.72
N LYS A 123 -4.49 -19.16 72.93
CA LYS A 123 -3.53 -18.22 73.52
C LYS A 123 -2.67 -18.97 74.53
N THR A 124 -1.39 -19.13 74.22
CA THR A 124 -0.43 -19.75 75.14
C THR A 124 0.36 -18.66 75.85
N LYS A 125 0.29 -18.63 77.18
CA LYS A 125 1.04 -17.68 78.00
C LYS A 125 2.52 -18.09 78.01
N ARG A 126 3.42 -17.21 77.58
CA ARG A 126 4.87 -17.44 77.57
C ARG A 126 5.57 -16.39 78.42
N GLU A 127 6.30 -16.83 79.43
CA GLU A 127 7.05 -15.95 80.32
C GLU A 127 8.52 -15.99 79.90
N THR A 128 9.06 -14.86 79.43
CA THR A 128 10.44 -14.77 78.95
C THR A 128 11.25 -13.87 79.88
N VAL A 129 12.31 -14.40 80.47
CA VAL A 129 13.24 -13.64 81.33
C VAL A 129 14.20 -12.85 80.45
N VAL A 130 14.01 -11.54 80.34
CA VAL A 130 14.88 -10.65 79.55
C VAL A 130 15.87 -9.98 80.50
N LYS A 131 17.18 -10.18 80.24
CA LYS A 131 18.25 -9.50 80.99
C LYS A 131 18.54 -8.16 80.33
N LYS A 132 18.23 -7.05 81.02
CA LYS A 132 18.62 -5.71 80.55
C LYS A 132 20.06 -5.43 80.96
N PRO A 133 20.94 -4.96 80.04
CA PRO A 133 22.29 -4.58 80.41
C PRO A 133 22.26 -3.48 81.47
N GLY A 134 23.09 -3.63 82.51
CA GLY A 134 23.23 -2.62 83.56
C GLY A 134 23.72 -1.31 82.96
N ALA A 135 23.37 -0.18 83.57
CA ALA A 135 23.65 1.17 83.04
C ALA A 135 25.15 1.46 82.77
N LEU A 136 26.07 0.64 83.29
CA LEU A 136 27.50 0.66 83.01
C LEU A 136 28.05 -0.78 82.89
N PRO A 137 29.15 -1.03 82.13
CA PRO A 137 29.59 -2.36 81.69
C PRO A 137 30.01 -3.36 82.77
N PHE A 138 30.04 -2.97 84.04
CA PHE A 138 30.56 -3.76 85.17
C PHE A 138 29.52 -4.03 86.28
N LEU A 139 28.27 -3.59 86.11
CA LEU A 139 27.17 -3.89 87.05
C LEU A 139 26.35 -5.11 86.58
N PRO A 140 25.84 -5.96 87.52
CA PRO A 140 25.06 -7.15 87.16
C PRO A 140 23.78 -6.78 86.42
N GLN A 141 23.48 -7.52 85.34
CA GLN A 141 22.29 -7.30 84.53
C GLN A 141 21.01 -7.63 85.33
N LYS A 142 19.99 -6.77 85.24
CA LYS A 142 18.70 -6.97 85.93
C LYS A 142 17.78 -7.83 85.07
N GLU A 143 17.29 -8.93 85.64
CA GLU A 143 16.37 -9.87 84.98
C GLU A 143 14.92 -9.42 85.18
N GLU A 144 14.16 -9.24 84.09
CA GLU A 144 12.74 -8.85 84.10
C GLU A 144 11.92 -9.90 83.35
N ILE A 145 10.88 -10.46 83.99
CA ILE A 145 10.00 -11.47 83.39
C ILE A 145 8.95 -10.74 82.55
N VAL A 146 9.07 -10.84 81.22
CA VAL A 146 8.10 -10.29 80.28
C VAL A 146 7.12 -11.40 79.89
N VAL A 147 5.84 -11.23 80.22
CA VAL A 147 4.77 -12.15 79.84
C VAL A 147 4.27 -11.78 78.44
N SER A 148 4.58 -12.60 77.44
CA SER A 148 4.05 -12.50 76.08
C SER A 148 3.00 -13.58 75.83
N TRP A 149 1.93 -13.23 75.11
CA TRP A 149 0.90 -14.20 74.72
C TRP A 149 1.17 -14.64 73.28
N ASP A 150 1.55 -15.90 73.09
CA ASP A 150 1.66 -16.50 71.77
C ASP A 150 0.24 -16.88 71.31
N LYS A 151 -0.27 -16.18 70.29
CA LYS A 151 -1.56 -16.49 69.66
C LYS A 151 -1.33 -17.50 68.54
N LYS A 152 -1.88 -18.69 68.67
CA LYS A 152 -1.93 -19.69 67.60
C LYS A 152 -3.34 -19.76 67.06
N GLU A 153 -3.52 -19.21 65.86
CA GLU A 153 -4.79 -19.29 65.13
C GLU A 153 -4.80 -20.57 64.30
N THR A 154 -5.71 -21.49 64.60
CA THR A 154 -5.91 -22.73 63.84
C THR A 154 -7.26 -22.64 63.14
N LYS A 155 -7.27 -22.81 61.81
CA LYS A 155 -8.50 -22.84 61.01
C LYS A 155 -9.02 -24.27 60.96
N GLU A 156 -10.21 -24.50 61.50
CA GLU A 156 -10.89 -25.79 61.49
C GLU A 156 -12.07 -25.73 60.50
N ARG A 157 -12.21 -26.76 59.65
CA ARG A 157 -13.33 -26.83 58.69
C ARG A 157 -14.61 -27.26 59.42
N VAL A 158 -15.70 -26.52 59.21
CA VAL A 158 -17.03 -26.80 59.78
C VAL A 158 -17.92 -27.32 58.66
N PHE A 159 -18.55 -28.47 58.88
CA PHE A 159 -19.55 -29.03 57.96
C PHE A 159 -20.95 -28.58 58.39
N VAL A 160 -21.72 -28.07 57.43
CA VAL A 160 -23.10 -27.61 57.61
C VAL A 160 -24.04 -28.38 56.67
N ASP A 161 -25.35 -28.33 56.92
CA ASP A 161 -26.34 -28.79 55.96
C ASP A 161 -26.22 -27.95 54.67
N PRO A 162 -25.91 -28.55 53.50
CA PRO A 162 -25.68 -27.82 52.26
C PRO A 162 -26.97 -27.26 51.63
N LYS A 163 -28.15 -27.52 52.21
CA LYS A 163 -29.43 -27.00 51.69
C LYS A 163 -29.43 -25.46 51.64
N VAL A 164 -29.64 -24.92 50.44
CA VAL A 164 -29.82 -23.49 50.19
C VAL A 164 -31.29 -23.12 50.37
N GLU A 165 -31.57 -22.14 51.21
CA GLU A 165 -32.93 -21.61 51.47
C GLU A 165 -33.26 -20.43 50.56
N ASP A 166 -32.26 -19.61 50.20
CA ASP A 166 -32.45 -18.43 49.35
C ASP A 166 -31.18 -18.07 48.55
N LEU A 167 -31.36 -17.28 47.49
CA LEU A 167 -30.30 -16.79 46.62
C LEU A 167 -30.36 -15.28 46.48
N ALA A 168 -29.23 -14.62 46.68
CA ALA A 168 -29.05 -13.21 46.36
C ALA A 168 -27.86 -13.03 45.41
N TYR A 169 -27.75 -11.86 44.78
CA TYR A 169 -26.56 -11.49 44.01
C TYR A 169 -25.92 -10.26 44.63
N ALA A 170 -24.59 -10.26 44.73
CA ALA A 170 -23.85 -9.15 45.30
C ALA A 170 -22.61 -8.83 44.47
N GLU A 171 -22.34 -7.55 44.30
CA GLU A 171 -21.08 -7.05 43.75
C GLU A 171 -19.99 -7.02 44.83
N ALA A 172 -18.72 -7.06 44.42
CA ALA A 172 -17.61 -7.00 45.36
C ALA A 172 -17.64 -5.70 46.19
N GLY A 173 -17.54 -5.83 47.52
CA GLY A 173 -17.64 -4.74 48.50
C GLY A 173 -19.06 -4.39 48.93
N GLN A 174 -20.10 -4.93 48.26
CA GLN A 174 -21.49 -4.64 48.59
C GLN A 174 -21.86 -5.25 49.95
N LYS A 175 -22.64 -4.50 50.73
CA LYS A 175 -23.27 -4.99 51.96
C LYS A 175 -24.38 -5.98 51.60
N ILE A 176 -24.25 -7.22 52.05
CA ILE A 176 -25.21 -8.29 51.79
C ILE A 176 -26.18 -8.53 52.95
N GLY A 177 -25.82 -8.12 54.17
CA GLY A 177 -26.71 -8.26 55.32
C GLY A 177 -26.13 -7.66 56.60
N THR A 178 -26.96 -7.65 57.66
CA THR A 178 -26.57 -7.19 59.00
C THR A 178 -26.85 -8.29 60.03
N ILE A 179 -25.85 -8.64 60.84
CA ILE A 179 -25.96 -9.64 61.90
C ILE A 179 -26.53 -9.01 63.17
N ALA A 180 -27.65 -9.54 63.66
CA ALA A 180 -28.16 -9.24 64.99
C ALA A 180 -27.33 -10.00 66.04
N PRO A 181 -26.86 -9.34 67.12
CA PRO A 181 -26.03 -9.98 68.13
C PRO A 181 -26.81 -11.07 68.88
N PRO A 182 -26.12 -12.15 69.32
CA PRO A 182 -26.78 -13.23 70.06
C PRO A 182 -27.21 -12.70 71.43
N LYS A 183 -28.38 -13.15 71.90
CA LYS A 183 -28.84 -12.83 73.27
C LYS A 183 -28.48 -14.00 74.17
N PRO A 184 -27.63 -13.80 75.21
CA PRO A 184 -27.30 -14.87 76.13
C PRO A 184 -28.56 -15.37 76.84
N GLY A 185 -28.67 -16.69 77.01
CA GLY A 185 -29.75 -17.29 77.79
C GLY A 185 -29.71 -16.78 79.23
N LYS A 186 -30.88 -16.60 79.86
CA LYS A 186 -30.93 -16.19 81.27
C LYS A 186 -30.87 -17.42 82.17
N PRO A 187 -29.99 -17.42 83.20
CA PRO A 187 -29.94 -18.53 84.16
C PRO A 187 -31.26 -18.69 84.90
N GLY A 188 -31.72 -19.94 85.01
CA GLY A 188 -32.83 -20.32 85.88
C GLY A 188 -32.40 -20.35 87.35
N LYS A 189 -33.35 -20.67 88.23
CA LYS A 189 -33.11 -20.90 89.65
C LYS A 189 -33.73 -22.23 90.06
N SER A 190 -32.91 -23.15 90.57
CA SER A 190 -33.36 -24.42 91.17
C SER A 190 -34.19 -24.17 92.43
N ILE A 191 -34.87 -25.21 92.89
CA ILE A 191 -35.62 -25.21 94.17
C ILE A 191 -34.71 -25.04 95.41
N PHE A 192 -33.38 -25.04 95.24
CA PHE A 192 -32.39 -24.79 96.29
C PHE A 192 -31.77 -23.39 96.22
N GLY A 193 -32.25 -22.52 95.32
CA GLY A 193 -31.70 -21.19 95.09
C GLY A 193 -30.37 -21.17 94.32
N LYS A 194 -29.87 -22.32 93.86
CA LYS A 194 -28.69 -22.39 92.97
C LYS A 194 -29.07 -22.02 91.54
N SER A 195 -28.19 -21.28 90.87
CA SER A 195 -28.37 -20.90 89.48
C SER A 195 -28.29 -22.13 88.58
N VAL A 196 -29.31 -22.32 87.73
CA VAL A 196 -29.35 -23.38 86.71
C VAL A 196 -28.93 -22.76 85.39
N ALA A 197 -27.79 -23.21 84.84
CA ALA A 197 -27.28 -22.69 83.58
C ALA A 197 -28.23 -23.06 82.42
N PRO A 198 -28.46 -22.17 81.46
CA PRO A 198 -29.19 -22.51 80.24
C PRO A 198 -28.42 -23.58 79.45
N GLN A 199 -29.15 -24.54 78.88
CA GLN A 199 -28.56 -25.50 77.93
C GLN A 199 -28.07 -24.72 76.70
N SER A 200 -26.78 -24.84 76.41
CA SER A 200 -26.11 -24.15 75.31
C SER A 200 -25.82 -25.17 74.22
N ASP A 201 -26.73 -25.32 73.26
CA ASP A 201 -26.51 -26.13 72.06
C ASP A 201 -25.60 -25.39 71.08
N GLY A 202 -24.30 -25.38 71.36
CA GLY A 202 -23.28 -24.79 70.48
C GLY A 202 -23.30 -23.27 70.39
N ASP A 203 -22.16 -22.69 70.03
CA ASP A 203 -22.03 -21.25 69.84
C ASP A 203 -23.00 -20.80 68.75
N GLY A 204 -24.06 -20.08 69.12
CA GLY A 204 -25.10 -19.54 68.23
C GLY A 204 -24.60 -18.43 67.29
N LEU A 205 -23.43 -18.60 66.69
CA LEU A 205 -22.80 -17.69 65.74
C LEU A 205 -23.24 -18.04 64.32
N PHE A 206 -23.42 -17.01 63.48
CA PHE A 206 -23.68 -17.20 62.06
C PHE A 206 -22.37 -17.56 61.33
N LEU A 207 -22.39 -18.63 60.54
CA LEU A 207 -21.22 -19.17 59.87
C LEU A 207 -20.99 -18.51 58.50
N ILE A 208 -19.77 -18.08 58.24
CA ILE A 208 -19.42 -17.33 57.02
C ILE A 208 -18.47 -18.18 56.19
N GLY A 209 -18.89 -18.53 54.98
CA GLY A 209 -18.09 -19.27 54.02
C GLY A 209 -17.27 -18.36 53.11
N GLU A 210 -16.70 -18.97 52.08
CA GLU A 210 -15.83 -18.31 51.12
C GLU A 210 -16.53 -17.14 50.40
N GLY A 211 -15.79 -16.07 50.15
CA GLY A 211 -16.29 -14.89 49.44
C GLY A 211 -17.08 -13.89 50.28
N ILE A 212 -17.31 -14.14 51.57
CA ILE A 212 -17.98 -13.17 52.48
C ILE A 212 -17.01 -12.73 53.59
N GLU A 213 -17.11 -11.48 54.02
CA GLU A 213 -16.47 -10.96 55.22
C GLU A 213 -17.46 -10.33 56.20
N ARG A 214 -17.08 -10.43 57.48
CA ARG A 214 -17.78 -9.75 58.57
C ARG A 214 -16.97 -8.53 59.00
N GLU A 215 -17.52 -7.36 58.75
CA GLU A 215 -17.03 -6.09 59.31
C GLU A 215 -17.97 -5.65 60.43
N LYS A 216 -17.56 -5.83 61.68
CA LYS A 216 -18.39 -5.56 62.88
C LYS A 216 -19.70 -6.38 62.85
N SER A 217 -20.81 -5.71 62.54
CA SER A 217 -22.16 -6.29 62.43
C SER A 217 -22.64 -6.40 60.98
N GLU A 218 -21.82 -6.04 59.99
CA GLU A 218 -22.20 -6.11 58.57
C GLU A 218 -21.50 -7.26 57.87
N LEU A 219 -22.25 -7.93 56.99
CA LEU A 219 -21.70 -8.87 56.03
C LEU A 219 -21.47 -8.13 54.71
N LYS A 220 -20.27 -8.28 54.15
CA LYS A 220 -19.91 -7.74 52.84
C LYS A 220 -19.39 -8.85 51.93
N ALA A 221 -19.66 -8.71 50.64
CA ALA A 221 -19.11 -9.59 49.62
C ALA A 221 -17.64 -9.23 49.35
N LYS A 222 -16.73 -10.20 49.41
CA LYS A 222 -15.32 -10.03 48.98
C LYS A 222 -15.15 -10.09 47.46
N ALA A 223 -16.06 -10.77 46.78
CA ALA A 223 -16.06 -10.96 45.34
C ALA A 223 -17.50 -10.89 44.80
N ALA A 224 -17.65 -10.51 43.53
CA ALA A 224 -18.95 -10.49 42.87
C ALA A 224 -19.44 -11.93 42.63
N GLY A 225 -20.71 -12.20 42.93
CA GLY A 225 -21.29 -13.51 42.70
C GLY A 225 -22.64 -13.75 43.35
N VAL A 226 -23.06 -15.00 43.28
CA VAL A 226 -24.34 -15.47 43.84
C VAL A 226 -24.11 -15.85 45.30
N VAL A 227 -24.78 -15.15 46.21
CA VAL A 227 -24.79 -15.45 47.63
C VAL A 227 -25.75 -16.61 47.87
N ARG A 228 -25.23 -17.75 48.36
CA ARG A 228 -26.05 -18.87 48.82
C ARG A 228 -26.37 -18.65 50.29
N ILE A 229 -27.65 -18.67 50.64
CA ILE A 229 -28.12 -18.47 52.01
C ILE A 229 -28.67 -19.81 52.51
N GLY A 230 -28.05 -20.38 53.54
CA GLY A 230 -28.54 -21.55 54.25
C GLY A 230 -29.12 -21.18 55.63
N GLN A 231 -29.52 -22.20 56.39
CA GLN A 231 -30.20 -22.03 57.68
C GLN A 231 -29.40 -21.19 58.71
N ASN A 232 -28.08 -21.37 58.76
CA ASN A 232 -27.18 -20.66 59.68
C ASN A 232 -25.81 -20.31 59.05
N TRP A 233 -25.75 -20.32 57.73
CA TRP A 233 -24.53 -20.06 56.98
C TRP A 233 -24.80 -19.31 55.68
N ALA A 234 -23.79 -18.64 55.15
CA ALA A 234 -23.81 -18.14 53.78
C ALA A 234 -22.41 -18.15 53.15
N ASP A 235 -22.34 -18.27 51.83
CA ASP A 235 -21.11 -18.12 51.04
C ASP A 235 -21.42 -17.51 49.66
N ILE A 236 -20.38 -17.21 48.88
CA ILE A 236 -20.53 -16.67 47.51
C ILE A 236 -19.96 -17.66 46.49
N VAL A 237 -20.79 -18.02 45.52
CA VAL A 237 -20.36 -18.68 44.28
C VAL A 237 -19.94 -17.60 43.29
N PRO A 238 -18.66 -17.54 42.86
CA PRO A 238 -18.17 -16.47 41.99
C PRO A 238 -18.92 -16.40 40.66
N LEU A 239 -19.45 -15.22 40.36
CA LEU A 239 -20.13 -14.89 39.10
C LEU A 239 -20.00 -13.38 38.89
N ALA A 240 -18.92 -12.96 38.24
CA ALA A 240 -18.67 -11.54 37.98
C ALA A 240 -19.20 -11.13 36.60
N ARG A 241 -19.79 -9.94 36.51
CA ARG A 241 -20.13 -9.29 35.23
C ARG A 241 -18.88 -8.71 34.57
N PRO A 242 -18.84 -8.62 33.22
CA PRO A 242 -17.86 -7.79 32.55
C PRO A 242 -18.05 -6.32 32.96
N ARG A 243 -16.94 -5.62 33.16
CA ARG A 243 -16.92 -4.20 33.56
C ARG A 243 -15.89 -3.46 32.73
N TRP A 244 -16.17 -2.22 32.38
CA TRP A 244 -15.26 -1.37 31.64
C TRP A 244 -15.24 0.05 32.22
N LYS A 245 -14.20 0.78 31.83
CA LYS A 245 -14.06 2.21 32.08
C LYS A 245 -13.40 2.82 30.85
N ILE A 246 -14.03 3.86 30.31
CA ILE A 246 -13.46 4.67 29.24
C ILE A 246 -13.06 6.01 29.84
N GLU A 247 -11.81 6.41 29.62
CA GLU A 247 -11.27 7.65 30.17
C GLU A 247 -10.41 8.41 29.17
N LYS A 248 -10.47 9.73 29.25
CA LYS A 248 -9.69 10.62 28.40
C LYS A 248 -8.26 10.73 28.92
N GLY A 249 -7.30 10.66 28.01
CA GLY A 249 -5.89 10.84 28.27
C GLY A 249 -5.54 12.26 28.71
N VAL A 250 -4.32 12.42 29.24
CA VAL A 250 -3.77 13.72 29.67
C VAL A 250 -3.69 14.71 28.51
N ASP A 251 -3.51 14.20 27.28
CA ASP A 251 -3.45 14.98 26.05
C ASP A 251 -4.81 15.53 25.57
N GLN A 252 -5.90 15.21 26.26
CA GLN A 252 -7.26 15.61 25.89
C GLN A 252 -7.67 15.19 24.47
N ALA A 253 -6.99 14.21 23.88
CA ALA A 253 -7.25 13.74 22.52
C ALA A 253 -7.27 12.21 22.41
N THR A 254 -6.45 11.51 23.20
CA THR A 254 -6.48 10.05 23.27
C THR A 254 -7.54 9.59 24.25
N VAL A 255 -8.28 8.53 23.93
CA VAL A 255 -9.19 7.86 24.85
C VAL A 255 -8.69 6.44 25.11
N PHE A 256 -8.79 6.00 26.36
CA PHE A 256 -8.32 4.71 26.83
C PHE A 256 -9.47 3.86 27.37
N LEU A 257 -9.45 2.58 27.03
CA LEU A 257 -10.32 1.54 27.57
C LEU A 257 -9.57 0.73 28.61
N SER A 258 -10.14 0.63 29.80
CA SER A 258 -9.81 -0.43 30.76
C SER A 258 -10.97 -1.41 30.86
N PHE A 259 -10.75 -2.68 30.54
CA PHE A 259 -11.76 -3.73 30.50
C PHE A 259 -11.39 -4.89 31.42
N TRP A 260 -12.30 -5.22 32.35
CA TRP A 260 -12.21 -6.34 33.27
C TRP A 260 -13.21 -7.42 32.83
N PRO A 261 -12.74 -8.52 32.22
CA PRO A 261 -13.63 -9.60 31.79
C PRO A 261 -14.33 -10.25 32.99
N GLY A 262 -15.59 -10.62 32.80
CA GLY A 262 -16.42 -11.30 33.79
C GLY A 262 -16.30 -12.83 33.69
N ASP A 263 -17.39 -13.54 33.97
CA ASP A 263 -17.49 -14.96 33.67
C ASP A 263 -17.40 -15.24 32.16
N ARG A 264 -16.62 -16.25 31.76
CA ARG A 264 -16.35 -16.58 30.35
C ARG A 264 -17.59 -16.90 29.53
N LYS A 265 -18.71 -17.27 30.17
CA LYS A 265 -19.97 -17.54 29.48
C LYS A 265 -20.79 -16.27 29.21
N LEU A 266 -20.45 -15.16 29.85
CA LEU A 266 -21.06 -13.86 29.56
C LEU A 266 -20.34 -13.23 28.37
N SER A 267 -21.10 -12.69 27.43
CA SER A 267 -20.55 -11.95 26.30
C SER A 267 -19.90 -10.64 26.77
N ALA A 268 -18.83 -10.24 26.08
CA ALA A 268 -18.30 -8.89 26.23
C ALA A 268 -19.35 -7.85 25.78
N PRO A 269 -19.27 -6.60 26.26
CA PRO A 269 -20.09 -5.53 25.71
C PRO A 269 -19.81 -5.37 24.20
N PRO A 270 -20.81 -5.01 23.38
CA PRO A 270 -20.60 -4.73 21.97
C PRO A 270 -19.54 -3.63 21.76
N ALA A 271 -18.59 -3.85 20.85
CA ALA A 271 -17.58 -2.83 20.54
C ALA A 271 -18.21 -1.52 20.06
N ALA A 272 -19.33 -1.57 19.33
CA ALA A 272 -20.09 -0.39 18.91
C ALA A 272 -20.51 0.50 20.08
N ASP A 273 -20.97 -0.08 21.19
CA ASP A 273 -21.43 0.67 22.37
C ASP A 273 -20.24 1.36 23.07
N LEU A 274 -19.11 0.66 23.19
CA LEU A 274 -17.88 1.22 23.75
C LEU A 274 -17.30 2.34 22.88
N LEU A 275 -17.35 2.19 21.56
CA LEU A 275 -16.90 3.22 20.63
C LEU A 275 -17.85 4.42 20.62
N ALA A 276 -19.15 4.23 20.82
CA ALA A 276 -20.11 5.33 21.00
C ALA A 276 -19.81 6.12 22.29
N GLU A 277 -19.57 5.44 23.41
CA GLU A 277 -19.16 6.08 24.67
C GLU A 277 -17.81 6.81 24.52
N ALA A 278 -16.87 6.25 23.75
CA ALA A 278 -15.61 6.92 23.43
C ALA A 278 -15.79 8.12 22.50
N ALA A 279 -16.73 8.05 21.55
CA ALA A 279 -17.04 9.13 20.61
C ALA A 279 -17.58 10.37 21.33
N ASP A 280 -18.36 10.20 22.39
CA ASP A 280 -18.83 11.31 23.23
C ASP A 280 -17.70 12.03 23.99
N LEU A 281 -16.52 11.42 24.10
CA LEU A 281 -15.37 11.96 24.82
C LEU A 281 -14.31 12.61 23.91
N VAL A 282 -14.41 12.44 22.59
CA VAL A 282 -13.47 12.99 21.59
C VAL A 282 -14.16 13.97 20.64
N ASP A 283 -13.42 14.99 20.19
CA ASP A 283 -13.96 15.98 19.26
C ASP A 283 -14.09 15.43 17.82
N ASP A 284 -13.24 14.46 17.46
CA ASP A 284 -13.23 13.82 16.14
C ASP A 284 -13.32 12.29 16.27
N PRO A 285 -14.54 11.73 16.19
CA PRO A 285 -14.76 10.28 16.24
C PRO A 285 -14.07 9.50 15.12
N SER A 286 -13.68 10.15 14.01
CA SER A 286 -12.98 9.47 12.90
C SER A 286 -11.57 8.98 13.30
N LEU A 287 -11.05 9.51 14.41
CA LEU A 287 -9.78 9.10 14.99
C LEU A 287 -9.89 7.84 15.83
N LEU A 288 -11.08 7.26 16.05
CA LEU A 288 -11.24 6.02 16.81
C LEU A 288 -10.85 4.78 15.97
N ILE A 289 -10.45 3.71 16.65
CA ILE A 289 -10.20 2.41 16.03
C ILE A 289 -11.48 1.79 15.46
N ASP A 290 -11.34 0.84 14.55
CA ASP A 290 -12.49 0.16 13.96
C ASP A 290 -13.13 -0.85 14.94
N GLU A 291 -14.44 -1.03 14.84
CA GLU A 291 -15.24 -1.95 15.67
C GLU A 291 -14.62 -3.36 15.72
N LYS A 292 -14.19 -3.87 14.56
CA LYS A 292 -13.58 -5.19 14.42
C LYS A 292 -12.28 -5.34 15.21
N ASP A 293 -11.46 -4.28 15.27
CA ASP A 293 -10.20 -4.31 16.00
C ASP A 293 -10.46 -4.36 17.51
N LEU A 294 -11.46 -3.60 17.97
CA LEU A 294 -11.88 -3.62 19.37
C LEU A 294 -12.53 -4.95 19.76
N ASP A 295 -13.42 -5.50 18.92
CA ASP A 295 -14.03 -6.83 19.13
C ASP A 295 -12.96 -7.90 19.32
N THR A 296 -11.92 -7.90 18.49
CA THR A 296 -10.82 -8.86 18.60
C THR A 296 -10.13 -8.78 19.98
N VAL A 297 -9.94 -7.57 20.50
CA VAL A 297 -9.34 -7.34 21.82
C VAL A 297 -10.27 -7.79 22.95
N LEU A 298 -11.57 -7.47 22.86
CA LEU A 298 -12.58 -7.84 23.85
C LEU A 298 -12.80 -9.36 23.90
N GLU A 299 -12.90 -10.02 22.75
CA GLU A 299 -13.03 -11.48 22.65
C GLU A 299 -11.80 -12.20 23.21
N GLN A 300 -10.60 -11.69 22.90
CA GLN A 300 -9.36 -12.25 23.44
C GLN A 300 -9.30 -12.10 24.96
N ALA A 301 -9.66 -10.92 25.49
CA ALA A 301 -9.72 -10.67 26.93
C ALA A 301 -10.75 -11.58 27.62
N ASN A 302 -11.93 -11.77 27.02
CA ASN A 302 -12.98 -12.60 27.59
C ASN A 302 -12.62 -14.10 27.56
N ARG A 303 -11.96 -14.57 26.48
CA ARG A 303 -11.48 -15.96 26.33
C ARG A 303 -10.37 -16.29 27.33
N THR A 304 -9.44 -15.36 27.54
CA THR A 304 -8.27 -15.55 28.43
C THR A 304 -8.59 -15.22 29.89
N SER A 305 -9.64 -14.43 30.14
CA SER A 305 -9.94 -13.79 31.43
C SER A 305 -8.84 -12.82 31.89
N GLU A 306 -8.06 -12.26 30.95
CA GLU A 306 -7.04 -11.24 31.22
C GLU A 306 -7.63 -9.83 31.14
N THR A 307 -7.26 -8.97 32.09
CA THR A 307 -7.71 -7.58 32.11
C THR A 307 -6.97 -6.75 31.08
N VAL A 308 -7.70 -5.97 30.29
CA VAL A 308 -7.13 -4.96 29.40
C VAL A 308 -6.99 -3.66 30.20
N GLN A 309 -5.78 -3.12 30.30
CA GLN A 309 -5.53 -1.87 31.01
C GLN A 309 -5.08 -0.80 30.04
N ALA A 310 -5.73 0.37 30.10
CA ALA A 310 -5.38 1.56 29.34
C ALA A 310 -5.11 1.30 27.83
N PHE A 311 -5.96 0.51 27.18
CA PHE A 311 -5.86 0.24 25.76
C PHE A 311 -6.36 1.46 24.96
N PRO A 312 -5.56 2.02 24.03
CA PRO A 312 -5.98 3.20 23.28
C PRO A 312 -7.11 2.85 22.32
N LEU A 313 -8.25 3.55 22.45
CA LEU A 313 -9.35 3.52 21.49
C LEU A 313 -9.13 4.48 20.32
N SER A 314 -8.14 5.36 20.40
CA SER A 314 -7.75 6.27 19.32
C SER A 314 -6.68 5.63 18.42
N ARG A 315 -6.73 5.88 17.12
CA ARG A 315 -5.71 5.50 16.14
C ARG A 315 -4.43 6.29 16.38
N ARG A 316 -3.29 5.61 16.27
CA ARG A 316 -1.96 6.25 16.39
C ARG A 316 -1.74 7.29 15.30
N GLN A 317 -1.34 8.50 15.69
CA GLN A 317 -0.89 9.55 14.79
C GLN A 317 0.36 10.21 15.35
N ASP A 318 1.36 10.43 14.49
CA ASP A 318 2.61 11.07 14.89
C ASP A 318 2.52 12.61 14.83
N ALA A 319 3.23 13.25 15.76
CA ALA A 319 3.35 14.70 15.82
C ALA A 319 4.07 15.26 14.60
N GLU A 320 3.63 16.41 14.11
CA GLU A 320 4.22 17.09 12.95
C GLU A 320 4.22 18.60 13.16
N ALA A 321 5.30 19.27 12.76
CA ALA A 321 5.37 20.72 12.66
C ALA A 321 6.11 21.10 11.38
N ARG A 322 5.47 21.87 10.50
CA ARG A 322 6.07 22.37 9.26
C ARG A 322 5.54 23.76 8.93
N VAL A 323 6.32 24.50 8.15
CA VAL A 323 5.92 25.79 7.60
C VAL A 323 5.81 25.64 6.10
N ASP A 324 4.65 26.00 5.56
CA ASP A 324 4.36 25.99 4.15
C ASP A 324 4.46 27.40 3.60
N ILE A 325 5.14 27.57 2.47
CA ILE A 325 5.27 28.85 1.79
C ILE A 325 4.55 28.77 0.45
N SER A 326 3.70 29.76 0.16
CA SER A 326 2.99 29.87 -1.10
C SER A 326 3.97 30.04 -2.28
N ALA A 327 3.55 29.59 -3.46
CA ALA A 327 4.41 29.61 -4.65
C ALA A 327 4.84 31.03 -5.08
N ASP A 328 4.05 32.05 -4.75
CA ASP A 328 4.35 33.47 -4.98
C ASP A 328 5.25 34.10 -3.88
N GLY A 329 5.58 33.34 -2.83
CA GLY A 329 6.39 33.81 -1.71
C GLY A 329 5.71 34.88 -0.85
N LEU A 330 4.40 35.08 -1.00
CA LEU A 330 3.63 36.10 -0.28
C LEU A 330 2.96 35.58 0.99
N GLN A 331 2.83 34.27 1.19
CA GLN A 331 2.18 33.72 2.37
C GLN A 331 3.00 32.59 2.97
N ALA A 332 3.16 32.61 4.28
CA ALA A 332 3.74 31.51 5.04
C ALA A 332 2.73 31.05 6.10
N THR A 333 2.36 29.77 6.08
CA THR A 333 1.44 29.17 7.06
C THR A 333 2.13 28.09 7.88
N LEU A 334 1.76 27.98 9.15
CA LEU A 334 2.22 26.96 10.08
C LEU A 334 1.19 25.82 10.12
N PHE A 335 1.67 24.60 9.89
CA PHE A 335 0.91 23.38 10.10
C PHE A 335 1.46 22.65 11.33
N LEU A 336 0.60 22.41 12.33
CA LEU A 336 0.92 21.62 13.52
C LEU A 336 -0.04 20.43 13.65
N ARG A 337 0.49 19.27 14.05
CA ARG A 337 -0.30 18.11 14.47
C ARG A 337 0.27 17.53 15.77
N LYS A 338 -0.61 17.22 16.72
CA LYS A 338 -0.25 16.55 17.98
C LYS A 338 -0.06 15.05 17.76
N GLY A 339 0.87 14.45 18.48
CA GLY A 339 0.98 13.00 18.55
C GLY A 339 -0.07 12.42 19.51
N ILE A 340 -0.81 11.40 19.08
CA ILE A 340 -1.86 10.72 19.88
C ILE A 340 -1.69 9.19 19.87
N ALA A 341 -2.35 8.51 20.81
CA ALA A 341 -2.32 7.06 20.99
C ALA A 341 -0.91 6.45 21.04
N GLY A 342 -0.08 6.98 21.94
CA GLY A 342 1.28 6.48 22.23
C GLY A 342 2.38 6.97 21.27
N ALA A 343 2.05 7.85 20.33
CA ALA A 343 3.05 8.56 19.53
C ALA A 343 3.81 9.62 20.36
N THR A 344 4.98 10.01 19.88
CA THR A 344 5.79 11.06 20.52
C THR A 344 4.99 12.38 20.52
N PRO A 345 4.80 13.03 21.68
CA PRO A 345 4.10 14.31 21.75
C PRO A 345 4.77 15.39 20.90
N LEU A 346 3.99 16.32 20.35
CA LEU A 346 4.54 17.49 19.69
C LEU A 346 5.25 18.35 20.73
N GLU A 347 6.54 18.62 20.55
CA GLU A 347 7.31 19.49 21.45
C GLU A 347 7.38 20.92 20.92
N LEU A 348 7.31 21.91 21.83
CA LEU A 348 7.50 23.33 21.48
C LEU A 348 8.84 23.60 20.77
N ARG A 349 9.86 22.78 21.08
CA ARG A 349 11.16 22.82 20.42
C ARG A 349 11.05 22.49 18.93
N ALA A 350 10.31 21.43 18.57
CA ALA A 350 10.11 21.04 17.18
C ALA A 350 9.38 22.13 16.37
N VAL A 351 8.39 22.77 16.98
CA VAL A 351 7.70 23.93 16.36
C VAL A 351 8.66 25.10 16.15
N SER A 352 9.48 25.39 17.15
CA SER A 352 10.48 26.46 17.07
C SER A 352 11.55 26.18 16.01
N GLU A 353 11.98 24.92 15.88
CA GLU A 353 12.94 24.48 14.86
C GLU A 353 12.32 24.56 13.44
N ALA A 354 11.05 24.19 13.27
CA ALA A 354 10.34 24.31 11.99
C ALA A 354 10.23 25.78 11.52
N ILE A 355 9.87 26.69 12.43
CA ILE A 355 9.80 28.14 12.13
C ILE A 355 11.21 28.72 11.86
N LYS A 356 12.25 28.25 12.58
CA LYS A 356 13.64 28.66 12.29
C LYS A 356 14.12 28.17 10.94
N ALA A 357 13.79 26.93 10.58
CA ALA A 357 14.22 26.30 9.34
C ALA A 357 13.60 26.98 8.11
N SER A 358 12.39 27.54 8.24
CA SER A 358 11.69 28.22 7.14
C SER A 358 12.27 29.60 6.80
N LYS A 359 13.08 30.21 7.68
CA LYS A 359 13.73 31.52 7.47
C LYS A 359 12.74 32.68 7.19
N VAL A 360 11.47 32.51 7.53
CA VAL A 360 10.45 33.56 7.35
C VAL A 360 10.67 34.68 8.37
N HIS A 361 10.45 35.92 7.94
CA HIS A 361 10.69 37.12 8.75
C HIS A 361 9.40 37.94 8.88
N GLY A 362 9.28 38.77 9.92
CA GLY A 362 8.17 39.72 10.07
C GLY A 362 6.89 39.19 10.72
N PHE A 363 6.84 37.92 11.13
CA PHE A 363 5.71 37.39 11.93
C PHE A 363 5.73 37.93 13.37
N LYS A 364 4.55 38.06 13.99
CA LYS A 364 4.39 38.56 15.36
C LYS A 364 4.73 37.48 16.38
N ALA A 365 6.00 37.33 16.72
CA ALA A 365 6.52 36.24 17.57
C ALA A 365 5.75 36.00 18.89
N GLU A 366 5.37 37.07 19.61
CA GLU A 366 4.61 36.95 20.86
C GLU A 366 3.17 36.44 20.65
N GLN A 367 2.52 36.86 19.55
CA GLN A 367 1.17 36.41 19.21
C GLN A 367 1.20 34.94 18.76
N VAL A 368 2.11 34.59 17.86
CA VAL A 368 2.29 33.22 17.37
C VAL A 368 2.61 32.26 18.51
N LYS A 369 3.48 32.66 19.45
CA LYS A 369 3.78 31.88 20.64
C LYS A 369 2.56 31.69 21.54
N ALA A 370 1.75 32.74 21.74
CA ALA A 370 0.52 32.65 22.53
C ALA A 370 -0.51 31.69 21.88
N ASP A 371 -0.67 31.77 20.56
CA ASP A 371 -1.62 30.94 19.80
C ASP A 371 -1.17 29.47 19.74
N ILE A 372 0.13 29.20 19.58
CA ILE A 372 0.68 27.84 19.68
C ILE A 372 0.48 27.28 21.09
N LEU A 373 0.72 28.07 22.14
CA LEU A 373 0.48 27.63 23.52
C LEU A 373 -1.01 27.39 23.78
N ALA A 374 -1.90 28.17 23.17
CA ALA A 374 -3.34 27.94 23.22
C ALA A 374 -3.72 26.64 22.49
N PHE A 375 -3.13 26.38 21.31
CA PHE A 375 -3.31 25.12 20.58
C PHE A 375 -2.85 23.90 21.40
N PHE A 376 -1.68 23.98 22.03
CA PHE A 376 -1.16 22.92 22.90
C PHE A 376 -2.07 22.60 24.09
N LYS A 377 -2.75 23.62 24.63
CA LYS A 377 -3.72 23.47 25.75
C LYS A 377 -5.14 23.16 25.29
N GLY A 378 -5.47 23.44 24.04
CA GLY A 378 -6.78 23.23 23.46
C GLY A 378 -7.01 21.77 23.04
N PRO A 379 -8.25 21.38 22.72
CA PRO A 379 -8.58 20.01 22.37
C PRO A 379 -8.31 19.67 20.89
N GLN A 380 -8.06 20.68 20.05
CA GLN A 380 -7.70 20.51 18.64
C GLN A 380 -6.43 19.66 18.48
N THR A 381 -6.48 18.67 17.58
CA THR A 381 -5.36 17.78 17.25
C THR A 381 -4.48 18.35 16.14
N GLU A 382 -5.04 19.21 15.29
CA GLU A 382 -4.36 19.86 14.18
C GLU A 382 -4.62 21.36 14.14
N LEU A 383 -3.59 22.13 13.78
CA LEU A 383 -3.66 23.54 13.45
C LEU A 383 -3.29 23.67 11.97
N ARG A 384 -4.29 23.89 11.12
CA ARG A 384 -4.13 24.00 9.66
C ARG A 384 -4.12 25.46 9.24
N ASP A 385 -3.31 25.76 8.22
CA ASP A 385 -3.29 27.06 7.53
C ASP A 385 -3.11 28.28 8.47
N TYR A 386 -2.42 28.11 9.60
CA TYR A 386 -2.20 29.22 10.54
C TYR A 386 -1.23 30.22 9.94
N GLU A 387 -1.72 31.41 9.59
CA GLU A 387 -0.90 32.44 8.97
C GLU A 387 0.22 32.92 9.91
N LEU A 388 1.47 32.65 9.53
CA LEU A 388 2.64 33.19 10.22
C LEU A 388 2.91 34.62 9.76
N VAL A 389 2.99 34.82 8.45
CA VAL A 389 3.27 36.12 7.85
C VAL A 389 2.71 36.20 6.44
N GLU A 390 2.21 37.38 6.10
CA GLU A 390 1.80 37.77 4.75
C GLU A 390 2.71 38.91 4.26
N GLY A 391 3.25 38.75 3.05
CA GLY A 391 4.05 39.74 2.34
C GLY A 391 3.18 40.84 1.71
N LYS A 392 3.82 41.93 1.30
CA LYS A 392 3.13 43.04 0.62
C LYS A 392 3.24 42.87 -0.89
N ALA A 393 2.13 42.61 -1.58
CA ALA A 393 2.14 42.47 -3.04
C ALA A 393 2.62 43.77 -3.75
N PRO A 394 3.41 43.67 -4.84
CA PRO A 394 3.81 44.82 -5.66
C PRO A 394 2.61 45.44 -6.40
N THR A 395 2.63 46.76 -6.62
CA THR A 395 1.59 47.46 -7.40
C THR A 395 2.01 47.64 -8.85
N ARG A 396 1.02 47.82 -9.74
CA ARG A 396 1.22 47.94 -11.20
C ARG A 396 1.33 49.42 -11.63
N GLY A 397 2.23 49.72 -12.58
CA GLY A 397 2.43 51.07 -13.16
C GLY A 397 1.33 51.49 -14.17
N LYS A 398 1.44 52.70 -14.76
CA LYS A 398 0.51 53.16 -15.82
C LYS A 398 0.67 52.33 -17.11
N ASP A 399 -0.42 52.03 -17.78
CA ASP A 399 -0.42 51.26 -19.04
C ASP A 399 0.31 51.99 -20.18
N ARG A 400 0.88 51.21 -21.08
CA ARG A 400 1.69 51.67 -22.22
C ARG A 400 0.79 51.99 -23.43
N ASP A 401 1.25 52.86 -24.34
CA ASP A 401 0.49 53.33 -25.52
C ASP A 401 1.33 53.24 -26.81
N ILE A 402 0.71 53.36 -28.00
CA ILE A 402 1.34 53.09 -29.31
C ILE A 402 1.35 54.33 -30.22
N GLN A 403 2.54 54.76 -30.61
CA GLN A 403 2.78 55.87 -31.52
C GLN A 403 3.21 55.35 -32.91
N VAL A 404 2.50 55.73 -33.98
CA VAL A 404 2.74 55.25 -35.36
C VAL A 404 3.54 56.27 -36.18
N PHE A 405 4.50 55.81 -37.00
CA PHE A 405 5.42 56.65 -37.78
C PHE A 405 5.21 56.64 -39.30
N VAL A 406 4.42 55.70 -39.84
CA VAL A 406 4.19 55.57 -41.29
C VAL A 406 3.16 56.56 -41.83
N ALA A 407 3.33 56.99 -43.08
CA ALA A 407 2.39 57.87 -43.77
C ALA A 407 1.22 57.05 -44.37
N PHE A 408 0.00 57.35 -43.93
CA PHE A 408 -1.19 56.65 -44.42
C PHE A 408 -1.65 57.12 -45.80
N LEU A 409 -2.20 56.19 -46.58
CA LEU A 409 -2.79 56.39 -47.90
C LEU A 409 -4.05 57.25 -47.82
N THR A 410 -4.33 57.98 -48.89
CA THR A 410 -5.60 58.70 -49.06
C THR A 410 -6.76 57.73 -49.17
N GLU A 411 -7.96 58.18 -48.78
CA GLU A 411 -9.17 57.35 -48.73
C GLU A 411 -9.51 56.65 -50.05
N GLN A 412 -9.37 57.34 -51.18
CA GLN A 412 -9.63 56.77 -52.51
C GLN A 412 -8.64 55.66 -52.88
N ARG A 413 -7.34 55.90 -52.67
CA ARG A 413 -6.26 54.93 -52.94
C ARG A 413 -6.33 53.73 -52.00
N ARG A 414 -6.68 53.97 -50.73
CA ARG A 414 -6.97 52.93 -49.73
C ARG A 414 -8.12 52.05 -50.19
N ALA A 415 -9.23 52.63 -50.64
CA ALA A 415 -10.40 51.87 -51.09
C ALA A 415 -10.07 50.96 -52.29
N GLU A 416 -9.31 51.45 -53.29
CA GLU A 416 -8.89 50.66 -54.45
C GLU A 416 -7.97 49.49 -54.09
N VAL A 417 -7.04 49.71 -53.14
CA VAL A 417 -6.10 48.68 -52.68
C VAL A 417 -6.82 47.67 -51.79
N VAL A 418 -7.67 48.12 -50.87
CA VAL A 418 -8.49 47.26 -50.00
C VAL A 418 -9.49 46.44 -50.82
N ALA A 419 -10.12 47.01 -51.87
CA ALA A 419 -11.03 46.29 -52.74
C ALA A 419 -10.33 45.17 -53.54
N ARG A 420 -9.12 45.43 -54.05
CA ARG A 420 -8.31 44.40 -54.73
C ARG A 420 -7.87 43.29 -53.79
N ILE A 421 -7.46 43.64 -52.57
CA ILE A 421 -7.09 42.68 -51.53
C ILE A 421 -8.31 41.83 -51.13
N ALA A 422 -9.50 42.45 -50.97
CA ALA A 422 -10.73 41.73 -50.65
C ALA A 422 -11.21 40.79 -51.77
N ALA A 423 -10.95 41.14 -53.04
CA ALA A 423 -11.28 40.31 -54.20
C ALA A 423 -10.38 39.07 -54.35
N ASN A 424 -9.26 39.00 -53.61
CA ASN A 424 -8.36 37.85 -53.62
C ASN A 424 -8.08 37.36 -52.19
N PRO A 425 -8.99 36.59 -51.56
CA PRO A 425 -8.84 36.13 -50.18
C PRO A 425 -7.58 35.29 -49.92
N SER A 426 -7.04 34.64 -50.96
CA SER A 426 -5.78 33.87 -50.89
C SER A 426 -4.52 34.73 -50.68
N ALA A 427 -4.63 36.07 -50.84
CA ALA A 427 -3.58 37.03 -50.53
C ALA A 427 -3.36 37.22 -49.02
N PHE A 428 -4.32 36.81 -48.19
CA PHE A 428 -4.14 36.71 -46.75
C PHE A 428 -3.50 35.37 -46.45
N ALA A 429 -2.26 35.41 -45.97
CA ALA A 429 -1.48 34.21 -45.65
C ALA A 429 -2.01 33.44 -44.42
N ASP A 430 -3.07 33.93 -43.75
CA ASP A 430 -3.62 33.33 -42.53
C ASP A 430 -5.17 33.39 -42.53
N PRO A 431 -5.87 32.25 -42.74
CA PRO A 431 -7.34 32.18 -42.72
C PRO A 431 -7.96 32.42 -41.34
N ASP A 432 -7.19 32.25 -40.26
CA ASP A 432 -7.64 32.41 -38.87
C ASP A 432 -7.37 33.83 -38.33
N ALA A 433 -6.70 34.69 -39.11
CA ALA A 433 -6.47 36.09 -38.73
C ALA A 433 -7.81 36.85 -38.67
N SER A 434 -8.22 37.23 -37.47
CA SER A 434 -9.43 38.01 -37.17
C SER A 434 -9.41 39.47 -37.67
N PHE A 435 -8.67 39.75 -38.74
CA PHE A 435 -8.49 41.07 -39.34
C PHE A 435 -8.97 41.07 -40.81
N PRO A 436 -10.29 41.22 -41.04
CA PRO A 436 -10.80 41.46 -42.38
C PRO A 436 -10.22 42.78 -42.91
N PRO A 437 -9.75 42.84 -44.17
CA PRO A 437 -9.24 44.08 -44.76
C PRO A 437 -10.26 45.23 -44.75
N ALA A 438 -11.56 44.92 -44.66
CA ALA A 438 -12.65 45.89 -44.49
C ALA A 438 -12.68 46.60 -43.11
N LEU A 439 -12.02 46.04 -42.08
CA LEU A 439 -11.93 46.63 -40.74
C LEU A 439 -10.69 47.51 -40.55
N ALA A 440 -9.86 47.65 -41.59
CA ALA A 440 -8.69 48.53 -41.55
C ALA A 440 -9.14 49.99 -41.48
N THR A 441 -8.78 50.70 -40.41
CA THR A 441 -9.03 52.14 -40.27
C THR A 441 -8.09 52.94 -41.17
N ASP A 442 -6.85 52.48 -41.31
CA ASP A 442 -5.79 53.13 -42.07
C ASP A 442 -4.96 52.10 -42.88
N ALA A 443 -4.29 52.54 -43.96
CA ALA A 443 -3.38 51.71 -44.75
C ALA A 443 -2.15 52.50 -45.22
N ALA A 444 -0.97 51.89 -45.36
CA ALA A 444 0.27 52.53 -45.80
C ALA A 444 1.15 51.57 -46.65
N PHE A 445 1.94 52.08 -47.59
CA PHE A 445 3.01 51.29 -48.20
C PHE A 445 4.23 51.28 -47.28
N VAL A 446 4.77 50.11 -47.01
CA VAL A 446 5.94 49.92 -46.16
C VAL A 446 7.00 49.09 -46.87
N GLU A 447 8.25 49.49 -46.74
CA GLU A 447 9.39 48.70 -47.18
C GLU A 447 9.82 47.72 -46.09
N LYS A 448 10.55 46.67 -46.48
CA LYS A 448 11.15 45.74 -45.54
C LYS A 448 12.12 46.49 -44.61
N GLU A 449 12.06 46.19 -43.32
CA GLU A 449 12.72 46.87 -42.19
C GLU A 449 12.24 48.30 -41.88
N ALA A 450 11.17 48.80 -42.50
CA ALA A 450 10.64 50.12 -42.17
C ALA A 450 10.09 50.17 -40.73
N ARG A 451 10.36 51.27 -40.01
CA ARG A 451 9.85 51.50 -38.66
C ARG A 451 8.38 51.93 -38.73
N VAL A 452 7.49 51.10 -38.18
CA VAL A 452 6.03 51.26 -38.24
C VAL A 452 5.50 52.01 -37.04
N ALA A 453 5.84 51.59 -35.83
CA ALA A 453 5.31 52.17 -34.59
C ALA A 453 6.25 51.97 -33.40
N THR A 454 5.99 52.64 -32.27
CA THR A 454 6.70 52.40 -31.00
C THR A 454 5.73 52.40 -29.81
N VAL A 455 6.00 51.52 -28.84
CA VAL A 455 5.29 51.40 -27.56
C VAL A 455 5.97 52.30 -26.53
N THR A 456 5.22 53.20 -25.89
CA THR A 456 5.75 54.12 -24.87
C THR A 456 6.23 53.36 -23.61
N GLN A 457 7.12 53.94 -22.80
CA GLN A 457 7.61 53.34 -21.54
C GLN A 457 7.39 54.29 -20.35
N PRO A 458 6.26 54.19 -19.64
CA PRO A 458 6.05 54.86 -18.36
C PRO A 458 6.79 54.10 -17.23
N PRO A 459 7.05 54.75 -16.07
CA PRO A 459 7.74 54.13 -14.94
C PRO A 459 6.95 52.96 -14.32
N ALA A 460 7.68 51.95 -13.82
CA ALA A 460 7.10 50.77 -13.15
C ALA A 460 6.33 51.13 -11.86
N GLY A 461 5.42 50.25 -11.43
CA GLY A 461 4.67 50.43 -10.18
C GLY A 461 5.54 50.29 -8.92
N ASN A 462 4.93 50.37 -7.75
CA ASN A 462 5.67 50.32 -6.48
C ASN A 462 6.05 48.87 -6.12
N SER A 463 7.26 48.69 -5.59
CA SER A 463 7.76 47.37 -5.18
C SER A 463 7.03 46.81 -3.95
N GLY A 464 6.82 45.50 -3.95
CA GLY A 464 6.31 44.70 -2.85
C GLY A 464 7.43 44.11 -1.97
N VAL A 465 7.08 43.25 -1.02
CA VAL A 465 8.02 42.55 -0.11
C VAL A 465 7.52 41.13 0.13
N ASP A 466 8.37 40.11 -0.04
CA ASP A 466 8.05 38.69 0.19
C ASP A 466 8.11 38.31 1.69
N VAL A 467 7.72 37.08 2.05
CA VAL A 467 7.74 36.57 3.44
C VAL A 467 9.14 36.40 4.04
N TYR A 468 10.19 36.53 3.23
CA TYR A 468 11.59 36.51 3.66
C TYR A 468 12.16 37.93 3.83
N GLY A 469 11.38 38.98 3.54
CA GLY A 469 11.81 40.37 3.61
C GLY A 469 12.57 40.87 2.38
N ASN A 470 12.61 40.11 1.28
CA ASN A 470 13.19 40.57 0.03
C ASN A 470 12.19 41.47 -0.72
N ALA A 471 12.70 42.52 -1.36
CA ALA A 471 11.87 43.39 -2.18
C ALA A 471 11.42 42.64 -3.46
N LEU A 472 10.11 42.58 -3.67
CA LEU A 472 9.51 42.12 -4.92
C LEU A 472 9.40 43.33 -5.86
N PRO A 473 10.05 43.32 -7.04
CA PRO A 473 10.04 44.47 -7.93
C PRO A 473 8.61 44.85 -8.35
N GLY A 474 8.35 46.17 -8.41
CA GLY A 474 7.05 46.71 -8.82
C GLY A 474 6.67 46.28 -10.23
N LEU A 475 5.40 45.94 -10.43
CA LEU A 475 4.92 45.39 -11.70
C LEU A 475 4.81 46.53 -12.74
N PRO A 476 5.28 46.35 -13.98
CA PRO A 476 5.07 47.32 -15.05
C PRO A 476 3.57 47.42 -15.41
N GLY A 477 3.13 48.59 -15.88
CA GLY A 477 1.78 48.77 -16.46
C GLY A 477 1.50 47.77 -17.57
N ASN A 478 0.23 47.53 -17.88
CA ASN A 478 -0.12 46.61 -18.96
C ASN A 478 0.43 47.14 -20.28
N ASP A 479 1.01 46.24 -21.07
CA ASP A 479 1.30 46.53 -22.47
C ASP A 479 -0.05 46.76 -23.19
N PRO A 480 -0.12 47.70 -24.16
CA PRO A 480 -1.28 47.84 -25.01
C PRO A 480 -1.48 46.51 -25.76
N ASP A 481 -2.72 46.23 -26.12
CA ASP A 481 -3.05 44.98 -26.78
C ASP A 481 -2.59 45.05 -28.25
N ILE A 482 -1.34 44.62 -28.48
CA ILE A 482 -0.66 44.64 -29.78
C ILE A 482 -0.88 43.29 -30.46
N HIS A 483 -1.68 43.30 -31.51
CA HIS A 483 -1.85 42.17 -32.41
C HIS A 483 -1.01 42.42 -33.67
N LEU A 484 0.26 42.02 -33.63
CA LEU A 484 1.09 41.99 -34.83
C LEU A 484 0.76 40.73 -35.61
N LEU A 485 0.11 40.92 -36.75
CA LEU A 485 -0.16 39.86 -37.70
C LEU A 485 0.92 39.88 -38.79
N ASN A 486 0.69 39.12 -39.86
CA ASN A 486 1.68 38.82 -40.89
C ASN A 486 2.54 40.03 -41.32
N GLY A 487 3.86 39.82 -41.41
CA GLY A 487 4.83 40.77 -41.93
C GLY A 487 5.20 41.96 -41.03
N LEU A 488 4.87 41.91 -39.73
CA LEU A 488 5.34 42.84 -38.71
C LEU A 488 6.12 42.12 -37.60
N ARG A 489 7.23 42.70 -37.16
CA ARG A 489 7.95 42.27 -35.96
C ARG A 489 8.04 43.38 -34.94
N GLN A 490 8.00 42.99 -33.67
CA GLN A 490 8.37 43.88 -32.58
C GLN A 490 9.80 43.58 -32.15
N ALA A 491 10.65 44.60 -32.10
CA ALA A 491 11.93 44.56 -31.43
C ALA A 491 11.95 45.59 -30.30
N LYS A 492 12.00 45.10 -29.05
CA LYS A 492 11.83 45.90 -27.84
C LYS A 492 10.51 46.68 -27.86
N ASN A 493 10.58 48.00 -28.00
CA ASN A 493 9.42 48.87 -28.07
C ASN A 493 9.04 49.23 -29.50
N GLU A 494 9.84 48.88 -30.49
CA GLU A 494 9.66 49.33 -31.86
C GLU A 494 9.05 48.22 -32.70
N ILE A 495 8.08 48.58 -33.53
CA ILE A 495 7.44 47.68 -34.50
C ILE A 495 8.02 48.00 -35.87
N PHE A 496 8.50 46.98 -36.56
CA PHE A 496 9.10 47.04 -37.88
C PHE A 496 8.30 46.19 -38.87
N ALA A 497 8.28 46.59 -40.13
CA ALA A 497 7.80 45.75 -41.21
C ALA A 497 8.87 44.71 -41.59
N GLU A 498 8.57 43.43 -41.48
CA GLU A 498 9.46 42.35 -41.96
C GLU A 498 9.30 42.09 -43.45
N LEU A 499 8.14 42.44 -44.00
CA LEU A 499 7.79 42.29 -45.40
C LEU A 499 7.60 43.66 -46.05
N ALA A 500 8.00 43.78 -47.30
CA ALA A 500 7.62 44.92 -48.13
C ALA A 500 6.20 44.69 -48.65
N GLY A 501 5.34 45.71 -48.60
CA GLY A 501 3.96 45.56 -49.03
C GLY A 501 3.03 46.68 -48.53
N VAL A 502 1.75 46.34 -48.37
CA VAL A 502 0.70 47.23 -47.86
C VAL A 502 0.42 46.89 -46.40
N LEU A 503 0.76 47.80 -45.50
CA LEU A 503 0.39 47.75 -44.10
C LEU A 503 -1.07 48.19 -43.92
N LEU A 504 -1.90 47.34 -43.33
CA LEU A 504 -3.25 47.63 -42.87
C LEU A 504 -3.23 47.79 -41.34
N VAL A 505 -3.87 48.84 -40.83
CA VAL A 505 -3.91 49.14 -39.39
C VAL A 505 -5.35 49.31 -38.91
N LYS A 506 -5.67 48.72 -37.76
CA LYS A 506 -6.90 48.98 -36.99
C LYS A 506 -6.52 49.47 -35.60
N ARG A 507 -7.07 50.62 -35.19
CA ARG A 507 -6.89 51.19 -33.85
C ARG A 507 -8.23 51.42 -33.19
N GLN A 508 -8.48 50.78 -32.04
CA GLN A 508 -9.70 50.96 -31.26
C GLN A 508 -9.46 50.63 -29.78
N GLY A 509 -9.82 51.53 -28.85
CA GLY A 509 -9.84 51.24 -27.40
C GLY A 509 -8.50 50.86 -26.75
N GLY A 510 -7.37 51.33 -27.29
CA GLY A 510 -6.03 50.97 -26.78
C GLY A 510 -5.43 49.70 -27.41
N SER A 511 -6.14 49.04 -28.33
CA SER A 511 -5.61 47.95 -29.15
C SER A 511 -5.08 48.45 -30.49
N PHE A 512 -3.95 47.89 -30.91
CA PHE A 512 -3.35 48.09 -32.22
C PHE A 512 -3.21 46.75 -32.92
N SER A 513 -3.84 46.62 -34.07
CA SER A 513 -3.66 45.47 -34.93
C SER A 513 -3.08 45.93 -36.26
N GLY A 514 -1.96 45.31 -36.66
CA GLY A 514 -1.27 45.61 -37.91
C GLY A 514 -1.07 44.35 -38.74
N TYR A 515 -1.28 44.43 -40.04
CA TYR A 515 -1.09 43.33 -40.98
C TYR A 515 -0.45 43.85 -42.27
N VAL A 516 0.66 43.27 -42.70
CA VAL A 516 1.29 43.60 -43.99
C VAL A 516 0.88 42.56 -45.03
N VAL A 517 0.22 43.01 -46.08
CA VAL A 517 -0.07 42.21 -47.28
C VAL A 517 1.08 42.40 -48.27
N PRO A 518 1.80 41.35 -48.69
CA PRO A 518 2.83 41.44 -49.71
C PRO A 518 2.32 42.06 -51.02
N TYR A 519 3.19 42.70 -51.81
CA TYR A 519 2.80 43.31 -53.09
C TYR A 519 3.85 43.06 -54.18
N ARG A 520 3.48 42.33 -55.24
CA ARG A 520 4.31 42.09 -56.44
C ARG A 520 3.48 41.80 -57.68
N ASP A 521 3.82 42.37 -58.84
CA ASP A 521 3.13 42.06 -60.12
C ASP A 521 3.59 40.71 -60.73
N SER A 522 2.81 40.19 -61.69
CA SER A 522 3.12 38.93 -62.39
C SER A 522 4.15 39.11 -63.52
N ALA A 523 4.90 38.05 -63.85
CA ALA A 523 5.89 38.05 -64.93
C ALA A 523 5.75 36.78 -65.81
N ILE A 524 5.95 36.93 -67.13
CA ILE A 524 5.82 35.88 -68.13
C ILE A 524 7.08 35.88 -69.00
N GLU A 525 7.80 34.76 -69.04
CA GLU A 525 9.01 34.58 -69.86
C GLU A 525 8.87 33.31 -70.73
N VAL A 526 9.21 33.42 -72.02
CA VAL A 526 9.16 32.30 -72.98
C VAL A 526 10.54 32.11 -73.58
N VAL A 527 11.08 30.91 -73.43
CA VAL A 527 12.39 30.51 -73.97
C VAL A 527 12.19 29.33 -74.91
N VAL A 528 12.66 29.46 -76.15
CA VAL A 528 12.67 28.36 -77.13
C VAL A 528 14.05 27.72 -77.13
N SER A 529 14.09 26.40 -77.00
CA SER A 529 15.32 25.60 -77.04
C SER A 529 16.05 25.74 -78.39
N GLY A 530 17.38 25.71 -78.35
CA GLY A 530 18.23 25.91 -79.55
C GLY A 530 18.09 24.81 -80.62
N ASP A 531 17.53 23.65 -80.28
CA ASP A 531 17.20 22.55 -81.20
C ASP A 531 15.76 22.63 -81.76
N LEU A 532 15.01 23.67 -81.38
CA LEU A 532 13.62 23.92 -81.79
C LEU A 532 12.63 22.80 -81.41
N MET A 533 12.95 21.96 -80.43
CA MET A 533 12.09 20.84 -80.01
C MET A 533 11.20 21.14 -78.82
N GLU A 534 11.45 22.22 -78.12
CA GLU A 534 10.76 22.55 -76.88
C GLU A 534 10.68 24.07 -76.69
N ALA A 535 9.48 24.58 -76.44
CA ALA A 535 9.29 25.93 -75.96
C ALA A 535 8.86 25.86 -74.50
N THR A 536 9.68 26.44 -73.63
CA THR A 536 9.43 26.49 -72.20
C THR A 536 8.86 27.84 -71.79
N LEU A 537 7.80 27.79 -71.00
CA LEU A 537 7.16 28.94 -70.38
C LEU A 537 7.53 28.98 -68.91
N GLU A 538 7.90 30.16 -68.45
CA GLU A 538 8.08 30.46 -67.04
C GLU A 538 7.12 31.55 -66.61
N LEU A 539 6.33 31.23 -65.59
CA LEU A 539 5.29 32.09 -65.04
C LEU A 539 5.61 32.41 -63.59
N VAL A 540 5.55 33.69 -63.25
CA VAL A 540 5.62 34.16 -61.87
C VAL A 540 4.29 34.80 -61.54
N ARG A 541 3.61 34.25 -60.53
CA ARG A 541 2.37 34.78 -59.98
C ARG A 541 2.61 36.15 -59.36
N SER A 542 1.61 37.02 -59.49
CA SER A 542 1.50 38.21 -58.68
C SER A 542 1.29 37.87 -57.21
N GLU A 543 1.88 38.65 -56.32
CA GLU A 543 1.76 38.49 -54.87
C GLU A 543 0.88 39.60 -54.29
N GLY A 544 -0.07 39.20 -53.44
CA GLY A 544 -1.06 40.09 -52.83
C GLY A 544 -1.83 40.97 -53.81
N ALA A 545 -1.62 42.29 -53.78
CA ALA A 545 -2.41 43.26 -54.56
C ALA A 545 -1.90 43.56 -55.99
N GLY A 546 -0.97 42.74 -56.52
CA GLY A 546 -0.43 42.88 -57.89
C GLY A 546 -1.35 42.41 -59.02
N ILE A 547 -0.97 42.66 -60.28
CA ILE A 547 -1.76 42.30 -61.48
C ILE A 547 -1.66 40.80 -61.81
N PRO A 548 -2.79 40.05 -61.89
CA PRO A 548 -2.80 38.59 -62.01
C PRO A 548 -2.41 38.07 -63.41
N LEU A 549 -1.98 36.80 -63.46
CA LEU A 549 -1.66 36.07 -64.70
C LEU A 549 -2.93 35.75 -65.49
N GLY A 550 -2.93 36.03 -66.80
CA GLY A 550 -4.04 35.77 -67.72
C GLY A 550 -3.65 34.98 -68.97
N SER A 551 -4.57 34.16 -69.48
CA SER A 551 -4.37 33.32 -70.67
C SER A 551 -4.10 34.11 -71.95
N GLU A 552 -4.67 35.30 -72.07
CA GLU A 552 -4.43 36.21 -73.21
C GLU A 552 -2.98 36.74 -73.21
N ALA A 553 -2.43 37.07 -72.04
CA ALA A 553 -1.05 37.56 -71.91
C ALA A 553 -0.02 36.46 -72.23
N VAL A 554 -0.29 35.21 -71.83
CA VAL A 554 0.57 34.05 -72.14
C VAL A 554 0.54 33.71 -73.64
N SER A 555 -0.64 33.75 -74.26
CA SER A 555 -0.79 33.47 -75.69
C SER A 555 -0.06 34.50 -76.56
N ALA A 556 -0.09 35.78 -76.17
CA ALA A 556 0.65 36.83 -76.83
C ALA A 556 2.18 36.64 -76.71
N ALA A 557 2.67 36.20 -75.54
CA ALA A 557 4.09 35.93 -75.31
C ALA A 557 4.62 34.73 -76.13
N LEU A 558 3.82 33.65 -76.28
CA LEU A 558 4.20 32.46 -77.06
C LEU A 558 4.23 32.73 -78.57
N ALA A 559 3.28 33.52 -79.07
CA ALA A 559 3.26 33.93 -80.48
C ALA A 559 4.47 34.84 -80.82
N ALA A 560 4.83 35.77 -79.92
CA ALA A 560 6.01 36.62 -80.07
C ALA A 560 7.33 35.82 -80.10
N ALA A 561 7.37 34.65 -79.46
CA ALA A 561 8.53 33.75 -79.42
C ALA A 561 8.63 32.76 -80.60
N GLY A 562 7.69 32.78 -81.56
CA GLY A 562 7.80 32.00 -82.82
C GLY A 562 7.29 30.55 -82.77
N VAL A 563 6.55 30.17 -81.73
CA VAL A 563 5.97 28.82 -81.57
C VAL A 563 4.68 28.68 -82.39
N LYS A 564 4.61 27.70 -83.31
CA LYS A 564 3.46 27.55 -84.26
C LYS A 564 2.66 26.26 -84.10
N THR A 565 3.30 25.16 -83.70
CA THR A 565 2.69 23.83 -83.65
C THR A 565 3.13 23.09 -82.39
N GLY A 566 2.34 22.13 -81.94
CA GLY A 566 2.64 21.38 -80.69
C GLY A 566 2.37 22.18 -79.42
N ILE A 567 1.61 23.28 -79.49
CA ILE A 567 1.16 24.06 -78.34
C ILE A 567 0.16 23.23 -77.55
N ASP A 568 0.53 22.88 -76.32
CA ASP A 568 -0.32 22.13 -75.41
C ASP A 568 -1.16 23.09 -74.58
N SER A 569 -2.40 23.31 -75.02
CA SER A 569 -3.35 24.19 -74.34
C SER A 569 -3.72 23.68 -72.93
N ALA A 570 -3.65 22.36 -72.70
CA ALA A 570 -3.85 21.78 -71.38
C ALA A 570 -2.63 22.02 -70.49
N ALA A 571 -1.41 21.91 -71.01
CA ALA A 571 -0.20 22.26 -70.27
C ALA A 571 -0.10 23.76 -69.95
N ILE A 572 -0.58 24.65 -70.83
CA ILE A 572 -0.67 26.09 -70.54
C ILE A 572 -1.71 26.37 -69.45
N ALA A 573 -2.88 25.74 -69.54
CA ALA A 573 -3.92 25.87 -68.52
C ALA A 573 -3.45 25.30 -67.17
N ALA A 574 -2.78 24.14 -67.20
CA ALA A 574 -2.17 23.52 -66.02
C ALA A 574 -1.02 24.39 -65.49
N ALA A 575 -0.18 24.99 -66.35
CA ALA A 575 0.90 25.86 -65.93
C ALA A 575 0.38 27.18 -65.35
N LEU A 576 -0.71 27.73 -65.87
CA LEU A 576 -1.39 28.87 -65.28
C LEU A 576 -2.02 28.51 -63.93
N LEU A 577 -2.64 27.34 -63.81
CA LEU A 577 -3.22 26.85 -62.56
C LEU A 577 -2.12 26.60 -61.51
N GLU A 578 -1.05 25.91 -61.90
CA GLU A 578 0.12 25.61 -61.07
C GLU A 578 0.93 26.86 -60.72
N ALA A 579 1.09 27.83 -61.63
CA ALA A 579 1.71 29.12 -61.30
C ALA A 579 0.85 29.90 -60.30
N ASN A 580 -0.47 29.90 -60.50
CA ASN A 580 -1.40 30.53 -59.57
C ASN A 580 -1.46 29.82 -58.21
N GLU A 581 -1.20 28.51 -58.14
CA GLU A 581 -1.14 27.74 -56.88
C GLU A 581 0.23 27.81 -56.20
N LYS A 582 1.33 27.56 -56.92
CA LYS A 582 2.70 27.42 -56.39
C LYS A 582 3.55 28.70 -56.44
N GLY A 583 3.05 29.77 -57.05
CA GLY A 583 3.66 31.11 -57.02
C GLY A 583 4.72 31.38 -58.11
N ARG A 584 5.59 30.43 -58.40
CA ARG A 584 6.45 30.44 -59.61
C ARG A 584 6.40 29.05 -60.20
N PHE A 585 6.13 28.97 -61.50
CA PHE A 585 6.01 27.70 -62.18
C PHE A 585 6.64 27.81 -63.56
N GLY A 586 7.70 27.04 -63.75
CA GLY A 586 8.58 27.16 -64.89
C GLY A 586 10.01 26.73 -64.55
N PRO A 587 10.83 26.47 -65.57
CA PRO A 587 10.48 26.39 -66.98
C PRO A 587 9.64 25.14 -67.26
N VAL A 588 8.45 25.29 -67.87
CA VAL A 588 7.58 24.18 -68.25
C VAL A 588 7.38 24.18 -69.75
N ALA A 589 7.63 23.04 -70.36
CA ALA A 589 7.38 22.84 -71.78
C ALA A 589 5.89 23.02 -72.09
N VAL A 590 5.56 24.10 -72.78
CA VAL A 590 4.17 24.42 -73.21
C VAL A 590 3.97 24.26 -74.70
N ALA A 591 5.06 24.09 -75.44
CA ALA A 591 5.02 23.47 -76.74
C ALA A 591 6.15 22.47 -76.86
N ARG A 592 5.83 21.30 -77.41
CA ARG A 592 6.81 20.25 -77.68
C ARG A 592 6.69 19.83 -79.13
N GLY A 593 7.85 19.66 -79.74
CA GLY A 593 7.97 18.85 -80.92
C GLY A 593 7.70 17.39 -80.54
N GLU A 594 6.95 16.67 -81.36
CA GLU A 594 6.84 15.23 -81.23
C GLU A 594 8.19 14.60 -81.56
N LYS A 595 8.83 13.94 -80.60
CA LYS A 595 10.05 13.16 -80.86
C LYS A 595 9.64 11.84 -81.51
N PRO A 596 10.38 11.36 -82.52
CA PRO A 596 10.04 10.10 -83.14
C PRO A 596 10.24 8.91 -82.17
N VAL A 597 9.31 7.95 -82.18
CA VAL A 597 9.20 6.81 -81.23
C VAL A 597 10.01 5.61 -81.72
N THR A 598 10.86 5.05 -80.84
CA THR A 598 11.69 3.85 -81.05
C THR A 598 10.97 2.56 -80.64
N GLY A 599 11.09 1.45 -81.40
CA GLY A 599 10.46 0.16 -81.08
C GLY A 599 11.35 -0.88 -80.34
N GLY A 600 10.77 -1.60 -79.36
CA GLY A 600 11.31 -2.79 -78.63
C GLY A 600 11.90 -2.55 -77.21
N GLY A 601 11.66 -3.44 -76.22
CA GLY A 601 12.28 -3.39 -74.85
C GLY A 601 11.78 -4.42 -73.81
N ALA A 602 12.38 -4.47 -72.59
CA ALA A 602 12.00 -5.34 -71.45
C ALA A 602 11.92 -4.54 -70.12
N SER A 603 11.03 -4.89 -69.17
CA SER A 603 10.78 -4.19 -67.90
C SER A 603 11.00 -5.06 -66.65
N ILE A 604 11.43 -4.45 -65.54
CA ILE A 604 11.73 -5.11 -64.25
C ILE A 604 10.69 -4.68 -63.19
N LYS A 605 10.15 -5.64 -62.42
CA LYS A 605 9.19 -5.44 -61.33
C LYS A 605 9.72 -6.03 -60.02
N TRP A 606 9.95 -5.20 -59.01
CA TRP A 606 10.44 -5.64 -57.69
C TRP A 606 9.32 -6.24 -56.84
N LEU A 607 9.61 -7.36 -56.17
CA LEU A 607 8.70 -8.06 -55.23
C LEU A 607 8.99 -7.70 -53.77
N VAL A 608 10.17 -7.14 -53.49
CA VAL A 608 10.57 -6.61 -52.19
C VAL A 608 10.68 -5.09 -52.25
N HIS A 609 10.39 -4.43 -51.12
CA HIS A 609 10.55 -2.98 -50.99
C HIS A 609 12.04 -2.64 -50.91
N LEU A 610 12.58 -2.00 -51.94
CA LEU A 610 13.94 -1.49 -51.92
C LEU A 610 14.05 -0.36 -50.89
N ALA A 611 14.96 -0.50 -49.92
CA ALA A 611 15.12 0.45 -48.84
C ALA A 611 15.32 1.87 -49.39
N SER A 612 14.61 2.83 -48.81
CA SER A 612 14.65 4.24 -49.25
C SER A 612 15.98 4.94 -48.91
N GLY A 613 16.85 4.30 -48.12
CA GLY A 613 18.12 4.84 -47.66
C GLY A 613 17.98 5.96 -46.63
N LYS A 614 16.75 6.23 -46.16
CA LYS A 614 16.44 7.33 -45.24
C LYS A 614 16.76 6.91 -43.81
N GLY A 615 17.54 7.74 -43.10
CA GLY A 615 17.95 7.51 -41.71
C GLY A 615 16.87 7.80 -40.65
N VAL A 616 15.64 8.12 -41.05
CA VAL A 616 14.53 8.45 -40.15
C VAL A 616 13.23 7.92 -40.75
N THR A 617 12.47 7.18 -39.94
CA THR A 617 11.14 6.71 -40.31
C THR A 617 10.09 7.49 -39.52
N VAL A 618 9.05 7.99 -40.17
CA VAL A 618 7.95 8.70 -39.49
C VAL A 618 6.87 7.69 -39.14
N LYS A 619 6.49 7.62 -37.86
CA LYS A 619 5.41 6.76 -37.39
C LYS A 619 4.05 7.24 -37.88
N ASN A 620 3.04 6.38 -37.82
CA ASN A 620 1.64 6.72 -38.15
C ASN A 620 1.07 7.87 -37.31
N ASP A 621 1.70 8.22 -36.18
CA ASP A 621 1.35 9.35 -35.30
C ASP A 621 2.12 10.66 -35.65
N GLY A 622 2.91 10.66 -36.73
CA GLY A 622 3.71 11.81 -37.17
C GLY A 622 5.03 11.99 -36.43
N ARG A 623 5.37 11.16 -35.43
CA ARG A 623 6.65 11.26 -34.69
C ARG A 623 7.80 10.59 -35.43
N ALA A 624 8.95 11.26 -35.45
CA ALA A 624 10.18 10.71 -36.01
C ALA A 624 10.73 9.57 -35.12
N ASP A 625 10.91 8.39 -35.70
CA ASP A 625 11.56 7.22 -35.10
C ASP A 625 13.00 7.10 -35.59
N PHE A 626 13.93 7.55 -34.76
CA PHE A 626 15.37 7.43 -35.02
C PHE A 626 15.93 6.04 -34.67
N LYS A 627 15.13 5.18 -34.02
CA LYS A 627 15.54 3.83 -33.62
C LYS A 627 15.22 2.78 -34.69
N ASN A 628 14.19 2.98 -35.50
CA ASN A 628 13.83 2.05 -36.57
C ASN A 628 14.03 2.74 -37.93
N GLN A 629 15.18 2.54 -38.58
CA GLN A 629 15.57 3.22 -39.82
C GLN A 629 15.41 2.29 -41.05
N ASP A 630 14.90 2.80 -42.18
CA ASP A 630 14.73 2.06 -43.45
C ASP A 630 15.99 2.16 -44.34
N ARG A 631 17.11 1.61 -43.84
CA ARG A 631 18.44 1.76 -44.49
C ARG A 631 18.89 0.56 -45.33
N PHE A 632 18.37 -0.62 -45.04
CA PHE A 632 18.73 -1.85 -45.73
C PHE A 632 17.53 -2.78 -45.79
N VAL A 633 17.53 -3.69 -46.78
CA VAL A 633 16.47 -4.68 -46.97
C VAL A 633 17.00 -6.03 -46.49
N SER A 634 16.42 -6.56 -45.42
CA SER A 634 16.70 -7.92 -44.96
C SER A 634 15.76 -8.89 -45.64
N VAL A 635 16.29 -9.89 -46.33
CA VAL A 635 15.53 -10.95 -46.99
C VAL A 635 15.77 -12.31 -46.32
N GLY A 636 14.75 -13.16 -46.35
CA GLY A 636 14.81 -14.54 -45.90
C GLY A 636 15.29 -15.51 -46.98
N GLU A 637 15.71 -16.70 -46.57
CA GLU A 637 15.95 -17.81 -47.49
C GLU A 637 14.64 -18.21 -48.18
N GLY A 638 14.65 -18.30 -49.52
CA GLY A 638 13.48 -18.63 -50.35
C GLY A 638 12.56 -17.45 -50.68
N GLU A 639 12.91 -16.21 -50.30
CA GLU A 639 12.10 -15.03 -50.57
C GLU A 639 12.28 -14.52 -52.02
N GLY A 640 11.19 -14.14 -52.69
CA GLY A 640 11.22 -13.64 -54.08
C GLY A 640 11.58 -12.16 -54.16
N LEU A 641 12.52 -11.80 -55.03
CA LEU A 641 13.16 -10.48 -55.10
C LEU A 641 12.60 -9.58 -56.23
N ALA A 642 12.53 -10.07 -57.47
CA ALA A 642 12.09 -9.31 -58.65
C ALA A 642 11.60 -10.22 -59.80
N GLU A 643 10.86 -9.65 -60.77
CA GLU A 643 10.35 -10.27 -62.00
C GLU A 643 10.78 -9.44 -63.23
N ILE A 644 11.21 -10.07 -64.33
CA ILE A 644 11.62 -9.42 -65.60
C ILE A 644 10.65 -9.80 -66.72
N ILE A 645 10.12 -8.85 -67.52
CA ILE A 645 9.05 -9.03 -68.54
C ILE A 645 9.46 -8.41 -69.91
N ARG A 646 9.20 -9.03 -71.09
CA ARG A 646 9.60 -8.50 -72.45
C ARG A 646 8.42 -7.90 -73.28
N GLN A 647 8.65 -6.85 -74.10
CA GLN A 647 7.66 -6.13 -74.94
C GLN A 647 8.09 -5.92 -76.44
N GLY A 648 7.10 -5.86 -77.37
CA GLY A 648 7.25 -5.91 -78.85
C GLY A 648 7.47 -4.57 -79.62
N VAL A 649 7.57 -4.66 -80.97
CA VAL A 649 8.42 -3.84 -81.87
C VAL A 649 7.62 -3.04 -82.93
N GLU A 650 7.53 -1.69 -82.87
CA GLU A 650 7.47 -0.76 -84.03
C GLU A 650 7.42 0.74 -83.60
N GLY A 651 8.00 1.64 -84.39
CA GLY A 651 8.22 3.08 -84.07
C GLY A 651 7.56 4.07 -85.06
N LYS A 652 7.39 5.36 -84.68
CA LYS A 652 6.67 6.43 -85.44
C LYS A 652 7.48 7.73 -85.59
N ALA A 653 7.38 8.45 -86.71
CA ALA A 653 8.08 9.73 -86.95
C ALA A 653 7.48 10.91 -86.16
N GLY A 654 8.29 11.94 -85.87
CA GLY A 654 7.95 13.11 -85.06
C GLY A 654 8.06 14.45 -85.83
N PHE A 655 7.92 15.60 -85.16
CA PHE A 655 8.05 16.97 -85.68
C PHE A 655 8.53 17.97 -84.61
N ASP A 656 9.04 19.15 -84.97
CA ASP A 656 9.56 20.19 -84.06
C ASP A 656 8.50 21.27 -83.71
N VAL A 657 8.76 22.19 -82.76
CA VAL A 657 7.77 23.22 -82.30
C VAL A 657 7.52 24.33 -83.34
N SER A 658 8.33 24.37 -84.40
CA SER A 658 8.18 25.27 -85.54
C SER A 658 7.37 24.65 -86.69
N GLY A 659 7.22 23.32 -86.69
CA GLY A 659 6.40 22.53 -87.62
C GLY A 659 7.19 21.60 -88.56
N LYS A 660 8.46 21.27 -88.29
CA LYS A 660 9.34 20.48 -89.18
C LYS A 660 9.49 19.01 -88.73
N ALA A 661 9.31 18.03 -89.62
CA ALA A 661 9.33 16.58 -89.30
C ALA A 661 10.73 15.99 -88.96
N ILE A 662 10.80 14.97 -88.08
CA ILE A 662 12.00 14.30 -87.54
C ILE A 662 11.81 12.76 -87.53
N ASP A 663 12.75 11.98 -88.09
CA ASP A 663 12.65 10.51 -88.30
C ASP A 663 13.09 9.62 -87.12
N ALA A 664 12.53 8.40 -87.00
CA ALA A 664 12.68 7.48 -85.85
C ALA A 664 13.89 6.53 -85.84
N GLN A 665 14.50 6.34 -84.66
CA GLN A 665 15.57 5.36 -84.38
C GLN A 665 15.02 4.09 -83.65
N LYS A 666 15.85 3.09 -83.32
CA LYS A 666 15.44 1.75 -82.82
C LYS A 666 15.94 1.51 -81.37
N GLY A 667 15.18 0.84 -80.49
CA GLY A 667 15.39 0.79 -79.02
C GLY A 667 16.26 -0.38 -78.47
N GLU A 668 16.81 -0.19 -77.25
CA GLU A 668 17.70 -1.13 -76.52
C GLU A 668 17.00 -1.95 -75.41
N THR A 669 17.58 -3.11 -75.04
CA THR A 669 17.01 -4.11 -74.12
C THR A 669 17.59 -4.00 -72.69
N ALA A 670 16.75 -4.03 -71.65
CA ALA A 670 17.20 -4.04 -70.23
C ALA A 670 17.40 -5.49 -69.69
N SER A 671 18.47 -5.72 -68.91
CA SER A 671 18.77 -6.98 -68.22
C SER A 671 19.25 -6.72 -66.78
N LEU A 672 19.01 -7.67 -65.87
CA LEU A 672 19.38 -7.60 -64.45
C LEU A 672 20.28 -8.80 -64.11
N GLU A 673 21.53 -8.55 -63.75
CA GLU A 673 22.52 -9.58 -63.42
C GLU A 673 22.35 -10.07 -61.97
N HIS A 674 22.74 -11.30 -61.65
CA HIS A 674 22.74 -11.82 -60.27
C HIS A 674 23.89 -12.80 -60.05
N ASP A 675 24.27 -13.01 -58.78
CA ASP A 675 25.31 -13.96 -58.39
C ASP A 675 24.72 -15.25 -57.80
N ASP A 676 25.59 -16.16 -57.35
CA ASP A 676 25.21 -17.47 -56.79
C ASP A 676 24.39 -17.39 -55.49
N SER A 677 24.08 -16.20 -54.96
CA SER A 677 23.20 -16.02 -53.79
C SER A 677 21.71 -15.89 -54.16
N VAL A 678 21.41 -15.81 -55.46
CA VAL A 678 20.07 -15.68 -56.03
C VAL A 678 19.90 -16.74 -57.12
N ARG A 679 18.71 -17.34 -57.23
CA ARG A 679 18.36 -18.25 -58.34
C ARG A 679 17.23 -17.70 -59.18
N GLU A 680 17.18 -18.11 -60.43
CA GLU A 680 16.08 -17.82 -61.36
C GLU A 680 14.99 -18.90 -61.33
N GLU A 681 13.74 -18.48 -61.34
CA GLU A 681 12.55 -19.31 -61.53
C GLU A 681 11.77 -18.79 -62.75
N LEU A 682 11.47 -19.66 -63.72
CA LEU A 682 10.83 -19.27 -64.99
C LEU A 682 9.34 -18.92 -64.79
N ILE A 683 8.86 -17.83 -65.39
CA ILE A 683 7.44 -17.40 -65.37
C ILE A 683 6.91 -17.16 -66.80
N GLU A 684 5.58 -17.13 -67.01
CA GLU A 684 4.96 -17.12 -68.35
C GLU A 684 5.47 -16.05 -69.32
N ASN A 685 5.78 -14.84 -68.82
CA ASN A 685 6.24 -13.71 -69.65
C ASN A 685 7.66 -13.22 -69.29
N GLY A 686 8.47 -14.06 -68.62
CA GLY A 686 9.88 -13.79 -68.33
C GLY A 686 10.46 -14.57 -67.15
N VAL A 687 11.18 -13.94 -66.22
CA VAL A 687 11.94 -14.63 -65.14
C VAL A 687 11.73 -13.99 -63.76
N ARG A 688 11.62 -14.80 -62.70
CA ARG A 688 11.56 -14.39 -61.28
C ARG A 688 12.86 -14.71 -60.55
N LEU A 689 13.39 -13.77 -59.77
CA LEU A 689 14.58 -13.95 -58.93
C LEU A 689 14.20 -14.32 -57.49
N VAL A 690 14.86 -15.32 -56.88
CA VAL A 690 14.60 -15.81 -55.50
C VAL A 690 15.90 -15.92 -54.71
N ALA A 691 15.90 -15.48 -53.45
CA ALA A 691 17.05 -15.55 -52.55
C ALA A 691 17.34 -16.99 -52.11
N ILE A 692 18.60 -17.44 -52.22
CA ILE A 692 19.04 -18.78 -51.81
C ILE A 692 19.40 -18.83 -50.31
N ARG A 693 19.65 -17.67 -49.68
CA ARG A 693 20.03 -17.56 -48.25
C ARG A 693 19.47 -16.27 -47.64
N ALA A 694 19.36 -16.24 -46.31
CA ALA A 694 18.99 -15.03 -45.59
C ALA A 694 20.14 -14.00 -45.58
N GLY A 695 19.83 -12.72 -45.74
CA GLY A 695 20.85 -11.67 -45.74
C GLY A 695 20.35 -10.29 -46.16
N GLU A 696 21.29 -9.38 -46.39
CA GLU A 696 21.06 -8.02 -46.88
C GLU A 696 21.03 -8.03 -48.40
N LEU A 697 19.92 -7.55 -48.98
CA LEU A 697 19.78 -7.40 -50.42
C LEU A 697 20.55 -6.15 -50.88
N ILE A 698 21.52 -6.36 -51.76
CA ILE A 698 22.29 -5.29 -52.39
C ILE A 698 21.89 -5.21 -53.86
N TYR A 699 21.41 -4.04 -54.26
CA TYR A 699 21.12 -3.68 -55.65
C TYR A 699 21.92 -2.44 -56.04
N ASP A 700 22.77 -2.55 -57.06
CA ASP A 700 23.66 -1.47 -57.52
C ASP A 700 23.18 -0.78 -58.81
N GLY A 701 21.95 -1.05 -59.24
CA GLY A 701 21.37 -0.54 -60.49
C GLY A 701 21.51 -1.49 -61.67
N LYS A 702 22.36 -2.52 -61.58
CA LYS A 702 22.59 -3.51 -62.66
C LYS A 702 22.58 -4.96 -62.17
N SER A 703 22.97 -5.21 -60.92
CA SER A 703 23.11 -6.53 -60.33
C SER A 703 22.44 -6.66 -58.97
N VAL A 704 21.98 -7.88 -58.65
CA VAL A 704 21.37 -8.23 -57.37
C VAL A 704 22.17 -9.31 -56.67
N ARG A 705 22.48 -9.10 -55.40
CA ARG A 705 23.11 -10.11 -54.54
C ARG A 705 22.60 -10.03 -53.11
N VAL A 706 22.67 -11.14 -52.38
CA VAL A 706 22.29 -11.25 -50.97
C VAL A 706 23.53 -11.54 -50.11
N ASN A 707 23.90 -10.58 -49.26
CA ASN A 707 25.03 -10.69 -48.35
C ASN A 707 24.58 -11.22 -46.98
N ALA A 708 25.13 -12.36 -46.54
CA ALA A 708 24.73 -12.99 -45.27
C ALA A 708 25.22 -12.25 -44.01
N LEU A 709 26.11 -11.25 -44.18
CA LEU A 709 26.74 -10.48 -43.11
C LEU A 709 26.36 -9.01 -43.21
N HIS A 710 25.82 -8.44 -42.14
CA HIS A 710 25.63 -7.01 -42.00
C HIS A 710 26.77 -6.38 -41.18
N LEU A 711 27.53 -5.47 -41.80
CA LEU A 711 28.70 -4.84 -41.20
C LEU A 711 28.41 -3.38 -40.82
N VAL A 712 28.49 -3.08 -39.53
CA VAL A 712 28.41 -1.72 -38.98
C VAL A 712 29.81 -1.20 -38.63
N LYS A 713 30.25 -0.20 -39.40
CA LYS A 713 31.52 0.50 -39.24
C LYS A 713 31.36 1.66 -38.24
N GLY A 714 31.27 1.36 -36.95
CA GLY A 714 31.10 2.33 -35.87
C GLY A 714 30.17 1.81 -34.76
N ASP A 715 29.62 2.75 -34.00
CA ASP A 715 28.74 2.46 -32.86
C ASP A 715 27.27 2.31 -33.28
N ILE A 716 26.54 1.49 -32.52
CA ILE A 716 25.08 1.47 -32.54
C ILE A 716 24.59 2.56 -31.59
N GLY A 717 23.94 3.59 -32.15
CA GLY A 717 23.43 4.75 -31.43
C GLY A 717 22.38 5.49 -32.26
N THR A 718 22.11 6.76 -31.94
CA THR A 718 21.09 7.58 -32.63
C THR A 718 21.31 7.69 -34.13
N ALA A 719 22.56 7.71 -34.59
CA ALA A 719 22.90 7.80 -36.01
C ALA A 719 22.62 6.50 -36.79
N THR A 720 22.67 5.35 -36.12
CA THR A 720 22.57 4.01 -36.76
C THR A 720 21.19 3.37 -36.53
N GLY A 721 20.57 3.63 -35.38
CA GLY A 721 19.33 2.98 -34.97
C GLY A 721 19.54 1.56 -34.44
N ASN A 722 18.45 0.88 -34.09
CA ASN A 722 18.46 -0.55 -33.76
C ASN A 722 18.76 -1.37 -35.01
N VAL A 723 19.44 -2.49 -34.83
CA VAL A 723 19.72 -3.44 -35.92
C VAL A 723 18.88 -4.68 -35.71
N ASN A 724 18.06 -5.04 -36.70
CA ASN A 724 17.35 -6.31 -36.75
C ASN A 724 17.63 -6.97 -38.09
N PHE A 725 18.42 -8.05 -38.07
CA PHE A 725 18.96 -8.68 -39.26
C PHE A 725 18.88 -10.19 -39.15
N ASN A 726 18.43 -10.87 -40.20
CA ASN A 726 18.23 -12.33 -40.17
C ASN A 726 19.55 -13.13 -40.28
N GLY A 727 20.66 -12.48 -40.65
CA GLY A 727 21.99 -13.10 -40.77
C GLY A 727 22.93 -12.73 -39.62
N GLU A 728 24.24 -12.81 -39.89
CA GLU A 728 25.30 -12.43 -38.96
C GLU A 728 25.44 -10.90 -38.89
N VAL A 729 25.64 -10.35 -37.70
CA VAL A 729 25.85 -8.91 -37.48
C VAL A 729 27.23 -8.67 -36.90
N ARG A 730 28.06 -7.86 -37.57
CA ARG A 730 29.36 -7.41 -37.06
C ARG A 730 29.36 -5.91 -36.82
N ILE A 731 29.60 -5.52 -35.58
CA ILE A 731 29.71 -4.14 -35.14
C ILE A 731 31.14 -3.92 -34.70
N SER A 732 31.82 -2.96 -35.31
CA SER A 732 33.22 -2.64 -34.97
C SER A 732 33.34 -1.83 -33.67
N GLY A 733 32.36 -0.98 -33.37
CA GLY A 733 32.31 -0.17 -32.16
C GLY A 733 31.48 -0.79 -31.03
N LYS A 734 30.86 0.07 -30.21
CA LYS A 734 30.01 -0.31 -29.08
C LYS A 734 28.52 -0.22 -29.37
N VAL A 735 27.71 -0.82 -28.49
CA VAL A 735 26.26 -0.63 -28.48
C VAL A 735 25.89 0.30 -27.34
N ASN A 736 25.41 1.51 -27.68
CA ASN A 736 25.07 2.53 -26.70
C ASN A 736 23.82 2.17 -25.87
N PRO A 737 23.65 2.80 -24.68
CA PRO A 737 22.48 2.61 -23.82
C PRO A 737 21.13 2.75 -24.53
N GLY A 738 20.24 1.77 -24.32
CA GLY A 738 18.85 1.82 -24.79
C GLY A 738 18.65 1.48 -26.28
N PHE A 739 19.67 0.94 -26.94
CA PHE A 739 19.58 0.37 -28.29
C PHE A 739 19.50 -1.16 -28.27
N ALA A 740 19.03 -1.73 -29.38
CA ALA A 740 18.88 -3.16 -29.56
C ALA A 740 19.58 -3.66 -30.83
N VAL A 741 20.22 -4.82 -30.71
CA VAL A 741 20.83 -5.57 -31.82
C VAL A 741 20.26 -6.98 -31.81
N ILE A 742 19.59 -7.35 -32.89
CA ILE A 742 18.99 -8.66 -33.09
C ILE A 742 19.57 -9.25 -34.37
N GLY A 743 20.35 -10.31 -34.23
CA GLY A 743 20.89 -11.12 -35.33
C GLY A 743 20.23 -12.50 -35.37
N GLY A 744 19.83 -12.96 -36.55
CA GLY A 744 19.39 -14.34 -36.75
C GLY A 744 20.56 -15.33 -36.74
N GLY A 745 21.77 -14.88 -37.13
CA GLY A 745 23.03 -15.58 -36.97
C GLY A 745 23.85 -15.06 -35.78
N ASP A 746 25.17 -15.16 -35.86
CA ASP A 746 26.09 -14.68 -34.82
C ASP A 746 26.07 -13.14 -34.72
N VAL A 747 26.32 -12.63 -33.51
CA VAL A 747 26.46 -11.19 -33.27
C VAL A 747 27.83 -10.91 -32.66
N LEU A 748 28.66 -10.15 -33.38
CA LEU A 748 29.99 -9.75 -32.95
C LEU A 748 30.02 -8.25 -32.71
N ILE A 749 30.40 -7.85 -31.50
CA ILE A 749 30.54 -6.46 -31.09
C ILE A 749 32.01 -6.26 -30.71
N GLY A 750 32.70 -5.31 -31.35
CA GLY A 750 34.12 -5.08 -31.16
C GLY A 750 34.47 -4.53 -29.77
N GLU A 751 33.62 -3.64 -29.24
CA GLU A 751 33.84 -2.98 -27.95
C GLU A 751 32.87 -3.45 -26.86
N THR A 752 32.12 -2.54 -26.24
CA THR A 752 31.20 -2.80 -25.13
C THR A 752 29.74 -2.88 -25.57
N ALA A 753 28.92 -3.54 -24.77
CA ALA A 753 27.46 -3.41 -24.84
C ALA A 753 26.97 -2.76 -23.53
N GLU A 754 26.46 -1.54 -23.63
CA GLU A 754 26.06 -0.72 -22.48
C GLU A 754 24.53 -0.63 -22.41
N SER A 755 23.91 -1.13 -21.34
CA SER A 755 22.45 -1.12 -21.10
C SER A 755 21.60 -1.42 -22.36
N ALA A 756 22.08 -2.36 -23.17
CA ALA A 756 21.52 -2.70 -24.47
C ALA A 756 20.86 -4.08 -24.46
N LEU A 757 19.98 -4.30 -25.44
CA LEU A 757 19.43 -5.63 -25.74
C LEU A 757 20.21 -6.23 -26.90
N VAL A 758 20.98 -7.29 -26.64
CA VAL A 758 21.69 -8.05 -27.68
C VAL A 758 21.08 -9.43 -27.78
N SER A 759 20.68 -9.81 -28.99
CA SER A 759 20.00 -11.07 -29.27
C SER A 759 20.62 -11.74 -30.48
N SER A 760 21.01 -13.00 -30.35
CA SER A 760 21.55 -13.79 -31.46
C SER A 760 20.86 -15.14 -31.55
N GLY A 761 20.47 -15.54 -32.77
CA GLY A 761 20.08 -16.91 -33.08
C GLY A 761 21.27 -17.88 -33.17
N GLY A 762 22.50 -17.36 -33.13
CA GLY A 762 23.76 -18.09 -32.98
C GLY A 762 24.50 -17.71 -31.69
N LYS A 763 25.80 -17.42 -31.80
CA LYS A 763 26.71 -17.02 -30.72
C LYS A 763 26.83 -15.50 -30.62
N VAL A 764 26.96 -14.99 -29.40
CA VAL A 764 27.32 -13.57 -29.15
C VAL A 764 28.78 -13.46 -28.73
N VAL A 765 29.55 -12.60 -29.38
CA VAL A 765 30.94 -12.30 -29.03
C VAL A 765 31.10 -10.80 -28.83
N ILE A 766 31.49 -10.41 -27.61
CA ILE A 766 31.73 -9.01 -27.25
C ILE A 766 33.21 -8.88 -26.91
N GLY A 767 33.94 -8.08 -27.69
CA GLY A 767 35.39 -7.97 -27.61
C GLY A 767 35.85 -7.44 -26.25
N GLN A 768 35.10 -6.50 -25.68
CA GLN A 768 35.28 -6.00 -24.31
C GLN A 768 34.19 -6.52 -23.39
N GLY A 769 33.51 -5.66 -22.62
CA GLY A 769 32.58 -6.07 -21.56
C GLY A 769 31.13 -5.68 -21.79
N ILE A 770 30.30 -6.23 -20.93
CA ILE A 770 28.86 -5.93 -20.87
C ILE A 770 28.63 -5.09 -19.62
N ILE A 771 28.16 -3.87 -19.80
CA ILE A 771 27.84 -2.92 -18.71
C ILE A 771 26.32 -2.76 -18.68
N GLY A 772 25.63 -3.56 -17.88
CA GLY A 772 24.18 -3.64 -17.95
C GLY A 772 23.45 -2.52 -17.21
N ALA A 773 24.01 -1.98 -16.12
CA ALA A 773 23.34 -1.06 -15.19
C ALA A 773 21.94 -1.53 -14.76
N GLY A 774 21.77 -2.85 -14.59
CA GLY A 774 20.50 -3.51 -14.24
C GLY A 774 19.50 -3.66 -15.39
N LYS A 775 19.80 -3.16 -16.59
CA LYS A 775 18.88 -3.16 -17.75
C LYS A 775 19.42 -3.89 -18.98
N GLY A 776 20.74 -4.14 -19.04
CA GLY A 776 21.37 -4.84 -20.17
C GLY A 776 21.02 -6.33 -20.19
N ILE A 777 20.58 -6.82 -21.34
CA ILE A 777 20.20 -8.21 -21.57
C ILE A 777 20.93 -8.72 -22.80
N VAL A 778 21.69 -9.80 -22.65
CA VAL A 778 22.33 -10.50 -23.76
C VAL A 778 21.80 -11.92 -23.83
N ARG A 779 21.20 -12.27 -24.97
CA ARG A 779 20.66 -13.61 -25.23
C ARG A 779 21.29 -14.22 -26.48
N ALA A 780 21.71 -15.47 -26.37
CA ALA A 780 22.28 -16.25 -27.46
C ALA A 780 21.67 -17.65 -27.48
N ARG A 781 21.36 -18.17 -28.67
CA ARG A 781 20.98 -19.58 -28.80
C ARG A 781 22.16 -20.51 -28.56
N LEU A 782 23.38 -20.10 -28.89
CA LEU A 782 24.60 -20.86 -28.61
C LEU A 782 25.25 -20.31 -27.33
N GLY A 783 26.52 -19.92 -27.40
CA GLY A 783 27.28 -19.36 -26.29
C GLY A 783 27.39 -17.83 -26.28
N ILE A 784 27.93 -17.29 -25.20
CA ILE A 784 28.27 -15.87 -25.05
C ILE A 784 29.73 -15.75 -24.63
N ASP A 785 30.52 -15.00 -25.40
CA ASP A 785 31.91 -14.69 -25.07
C ASP A 785 32.05 -13.19 -24.76
N ALA A 786 32.65 -12.84 -23.61
CA ALA A 786 32.92 -11.46 -23.22
C ALA A 786 34.21 -11.32 -22.39
N ALA A 787 34.77 -10.12 -22.29
CA ALA A 787 35.90 -9.83 -21.41
C ALA A 787 35.48 -9.68 -19.94
N PHE A 788 34.38 -9.00 -19.65
CA PHE A 788 33.82 -8.86 -18.30
C PHE A 788 32.31 -8.59 -18.36
N VAL A 789 31.61 -8.79 -17.25
CA VAL A 789 30.16 -8.58 -17.15
C VAL A 789 29.85 -7.86 -15.85
N GLU A 790 29.10 -6.77 -15.92
CA GLU A 790 28.70 -5.97 -14.77
C GLU A 790 27.21 -5.64 -14.83
N GLN A 791 26.47 -5.99 -13.77
CA GLN A 791 25.05 -5.66 -13.60
C GLN A 791 24.18 -5.98 -14.84
N ALA A 792 24.40 -7.14 -15.47
CA ALA A 792 23.72 -7.55 -16.69
C ALA A 792 23.04 -8.91 -16.56
N THR A 793 22.07 -9.19 -17.44
CA THR A 793 21.45 -10.51 -17.57
C THR A 793 21.98 -11.23 -18.80
N LEU A 794 22.56 -12.41 -18.61
CA LEU A 794 23.07 -13.27 -19.69
C LEU A 794 22.25 -14.55 -19.79
N LEU A 795 21.77 -14.85 -20.99
CA LEU A 795 20.96 -16.03 -21.29
C LEU A 795 21.58 -16.79 -22.47
N ALA A 796 22.08 -18.00 -22.24
CA ALA A 796 22.67 -18.84 -23.28
C ALA A 796 22.13 -20.28 -23.19
N VAL A 797 22.01 -21.00 -24.30
CA VAL A 797 21.75 -22.45 -24.22
C VAL A 797 23.04 -23.21 -23.97
N GLU A 798 24.14 -22.76 -24.56
CA GLU A 798 25.47 -23.35 -24.41
C GLU A 798 26.36 -22.49 -23.47
N ASP A 799 27.67 -22.75 -23.50
CA ASP A 799 28.65 -22.18 -22.58
C ASP A 799 28.72 -20.64 -22.63
N ILE A 800 28.92 -20.04 -21.46
CA ILE A 800 29.23 -18.62 -21.31
C ILE A 800 30.69 -18.50 -20.88
N ARG A 801 31.52 -17.85 -21.70
CA ARG A 801 32.95 -17.65 -21.45
C ARG A 801 33.23 -16.20 -21.18
N VAL A 802 33.71 -15.90 -19.99
CA VAL A 802 34.12 -14.55 -19.61
C VAL A 802 35.59 -14.56 -19.24
N LYS A 803 36.38 -13.63 -19.79
CA LYS A 803 37.83 -13.61 -19.54
C LYS A 803 38.15 -13.18 -18.10
N ASN A 804 37.52 -12.12 -17.60
CA ASN A 804 37.74 -11.56 -16.28
C ASN A 804 36.56 -11.91 -15.37
N GLY A 805 35.97 -10.93 -14.68
CA GLY A 805 34.93 -11.15 -13.69
C GLY A 805 33.50 -10.93 -14.20
N CYS A 806 32.57 -11.54 -13.46
CA CYS A 806 31.15 -11.27 -13.49
C CYS A 806 30.74 -10.63 -12.14
N LEU A 807 30.27 -9.39 -12.18
CA LEU A 807 29.88 -8.61 -11.00
C LEU A 807 28.38 -8.35 -11.01
N GLN A 808 27.71 -8.70 -9.91
CA GLN A 808 26.29 -8.41 -9.64
C GLN A 808 25.37 -8.75 -10.83
N SER A 809 25.62 -9.90 -11.48
CA SER A 809 24.99 -10.26 -12.75
C SER A 809 24.08 -11.47 -12.59
N HIS A 810 23.09 -11.58 -13.48
CA HIS A 810 22.15 -12.69 -13.54
C HIS A 810 22.50 -13.56 -14.73
N ILE A 811 23.06 -14.74 -14.45
CA ILE A 811 23.57 -15.62 -15.49
C ILE A 811 22.68 -16.86 -15.53
N LYS A 812 22.21 -17.23 -16.72
CA LYS A 812 21.49 -18.47 -16.97
C LYS A 812 22.06 -19.14 -18.21
N THR A 813 22.54 -20.36 -18.03
CA THR A 813 23.06 -21.19 -19.10
C THR A 813 22.72 -22.66 -18.90
N ASN A 814 22.40 -23.37 -19.99
CA ASN A 814 22.33 -24.82 -20.00
C ASN A 814 23.67 -25.49 -20.36
N GLY A 815 24.70 -24.67 -20.59
CA GLY A 815 26.10 -25.04 -20.64
C GLY A 815 26.81 -24.84 -19.28
N LYS A 816 28.10 -24.51 -19.36
CA LYS A 816 28.98 -24.15 -18.24
C LYS A 816 29.28 -22.64 -18.26
N LEU A 817 29.34 -22.01 -17.08
CA LEU A 817 29.95 -20.68 -16.95
C LEU A 817 31.45 -20.83 -16.70
N GLN A 818 32.28 -20.22 -17.55
CA GLN A 818 33.74 -20.29 -17.46
C GLN A 818 34.35 -18.89 -17.32
N LEU A 819 34.97 -18.60 -16.16
CA LEU A 819 35.81 -17.42 -15.94
C LEU A 819 37.27 -17.82 -16.13
N ILE A 820 37.82 -17.52 -17.32
CA ILE A 820 39.05 -18.15 -17.84
C ILE A 820 40.31 -17.51 -17.26
N GLY A 821 40.35 -16.19 -17.09
CA GLY A 821 41.53 -15.45 -16.68
C GLY A 821 41.88 -15.56 -15.20
N GLU A 822 43.11 -15.16 -14.86
CA GLU A 822 43.62 -15.14 -13.48
C GLU A 822 42.87 -14.15 -12.57
N LYS A 823 42.18 -13.18 -13.17
CA LYS A 823 41.27 -12.24 -12.49
C LYS A 823 39.80 -12.67 -12.58
N GLY A 824 39.55 -13.95 -12.84
CA GLY A 824 38.21 -14.52 -13.02
C GLY A 824 37.42 -14.57 -11.71
N ASN A 825 36.70 -13.50 -11.39
CA ASN A 825 35.94 -13.37 -10.14
C ASN A 825 34.43 -13.41 -10.42
N LEU A 826 33.70 -14.30 -9.76
CA LEU A 826 32.23 -14.30 -9.73
C LEU A 826 31.76 -13.69 -8.42
N ILE A 827 31.23 -12.46 -8.46
CA ILE A 827 30.88 -11.70 -7.26
C ILE A 827 29.45 -11.15 -7.39
N GLY A 828 28.54 -11.64 -6.57
CA GLY A 828 27.19 -11.10 -6.46
C GLY A 828 26.25 -11.50 -7.60
N GLY A 829 24.97 -11.61 -7.27
CA GLY A 829 23.92 -12.05 -8.18
C GLY A 829 23.74 -13.57 -8.14
N TYR A 830 23.06 -14.11 -9.16
CA TYR A 830 22.79 -15.54 -9.26
C TYR A 830 23.27 -16.10 -10.60
N CYS A 831 23.85 -17.29 -10.55
CA CYS A 831 24.28 -18.06 -11.69
C CYS A 831 23.57 -19.40 -11.71
N LYS A 832 22.75 -19.64 -12.72
CA LYS A 832 22.10 -20.92 -13.00
C LYS A 832 22.80 -21.57 -14.18
N ALA A 833 23.62 -22.59 -13.94
CA ALA A 833 24.43 -23.24 -14.97
C ALA A 833 24.27 -24.75 -14.90
N ARG A 834 23.67 -25.39 -15.93
CA ARG A 834 23.37 -26.83 -15.90
C ARG A 834 24.63 -27.66 -15.63
N HIS A 835 25.75 -27.37 -16.32
CA HIS A 835 27.02 -28.08 -16.14
C HIS A 835 27.94 -27.46 -15.07
N GLY A 836 27.44 -26.45 -14.36
CA GLY A 836 28.15 -25.79 -13.27
C GLY A 836 29.04 -24.62 -13.71
N VAL A 837 29.97 -24.26 -12.83
CA VAL A 837 30.75 -23.01 -12.92
C VAL A 837 32.21 -23.31 -12.73
N GLU A 838 33.07 -22.66 -13.52
CA GLU A 838 34.51 -22.67 -13.34
C GLU A 838 35.01 -21.24 -13.18
N SER A 839 35.67 -20.95 -12.06
CA SER A 839 36.13 -19.61 -11.73
C SER A 839 37.46 -19.62 -10.99
N MET A 840 38.21 -18.51 -11.06
CA MET A 840 39.38 -18.32 -10.20
C MET A 840 38.91 -18.02 -8.77
N ASN A 841 38.06 -17.02 -8.56
CA ASN A 841 37.49 -16.73 -7.25
C ASN A 841 35.97 -16.62 -7.30
N ILE A 842 35.30 -16.98 -6.21
CA ILE A 842 33.85 -16.87 -6.05
C ILE A 842 33.53 -16.19 -4.72
N GLY A 843 32.65 -15.19 -4.76
CA GLY A 843 32.24 -14.41 -3.60
C GLY A 843 33.19 -13.25 -3.28
N SER A 844 32.82 -12.49 -2.25
CA SER A 844 33.53 -11.29 -1.81
C SER A 844 33.74 -11.32 -0.31
N GLU A 845 34.88 -10.82 0.17
CA GLU A 845 35.17 -10.67 1.61
C GLU A 845 34.20 -9.71 2.30
N ARG A 846 33.55 -8.83 1.53
CA ARG A 846 32.50 -7.92 2.03
C ARG A 846 31.13 -8.60 2.17
N GLY A 847 31.01 -9.91 1.92
CA GLY A 847 29.77 -10.67 2.10
C GLY A 847 28.71 -10.44 1.02
N THR A 848 29.10 -10.06 -0.21
CA THR A 848 28.13 -9.90 -1.30
C THR A 848 27.50 -11.25 -1.66
N ARG A 849 26.18 -11.38 -1.46
CA ARG A 849 25.41 -12.61 -1.71
C ARG A 849 25.60 -13.09 -3.14
N THR A 850 26.19 -14.28 -3.28
CA THR A 850 26.47 -14.94 -4.56
C THR A 850 25.82 -16.31 -4.52
N GLU A 851 24.90 -16.57 -5.46
CA GLU A 851 24.15 -17.81 -5.55
C GLU A 851 24.51 -18.58 -6.82
N ILE A 852 24.77 -19.89 -6.69
CA ILE A 852 25.09 -20.76 -7.82
C ILE A 852 24.17 -21.97 -7.79
N SER A 853 23.28 -22.06 -8.77
CA SER A 853 22.50 -23.26 -9.03
C SER A 853 23.15 -24.09 -10.14
N PHE A 854 23.34 -25.40 -9.92
CA PHE A 854 23.88 -26.30 -10.93
C PHE A 854 23.24 -27.69 -10.95
N GLY A 855 23.41 -28.41 -12.07
CA GLY A 855 23.02 -29.81 -12.21
C GLY A 855 21.61 -30.09 -12.72
N GLN A 856 20.83 -29.06 -13.06
CA GLN A 856 19.47 -29.18 -13.59
C GLN A 856 19.28 -28.34 -14.87
N ASP A 857 18.25 -28.63 -15.65
CA ASP A 857 17.91 -27.86 -16.86
C ASP A 857 17.13 -26.58 -16.53
N TYR A 858 17.80 -25.43 -16.64
CA TYR A 858 17.20 -24.15 -16.30
C TYR A 858 16.30 -23.56 -17.39
N LEU A 859 16.33 -24.09 -18.62
CA LEU A 859 15.33 -23.78 -19.64
C LEU A 859 14.02 -24.52 -19.37
N VAL A 860 14.08 -25.75 -18.87
CA VAL A 860 12.89 -26.48 -18.39
C VAL A 860 12.30 -25.76 -17.18
N LYS A 861 13.12 -25.26 -16.25
CA LYS A 861 12.64 -24.42 -15.14
C LYS A 861 11.86 -23.18 -15.62
N ASP A 862 12.34 -22.51 -16.66
CA ASP A 862 11.64 -21.36 -17.22
C ASP A 862 10.29 -21.77 -17.85
N GLN A 863 10.23 -22.94 -18.49
CA GLN A 863 8.97 -23.48 -19.02
C GLN A 863 8.00 -23.86 -17.89
N ILE A 864 8.50 -24.38 -16.77
CA ILE A 864 7.70 -24.62 -15.55
C ILE A 864 7.08 -23.32 -15.07
N GLU A 865 7.89 -22.26 -14.88
CA GLU A 865 7.41 -20.95 -14.43
C GLU A 865 6.36 -20.35 -15.38
N VAL A 866 6.52 -20.52 -16.70
CA VAL A 866 5.51 -20.10 -17.70
C VAL A 866 4.22 -20.91 -17.57
N SER A 867 4.32 -22.25 -17.50
CA SER A 867 3.14 -23.12 -17.36
C SER A 867 2.40 -22.89 -16.05
N GLU A 868 3.09 -22.61 -14.94
CA GLU A 868 2.47 -22.25 -13.65
C GLU A 868 1.67 -20.95 -13.77
N ARG A 869 2.21 -19.91 -14.41
CA ARG A 869 1.48 -18.66 -14.67
C ARG A 869 0.28 -18.85 -15.58
N GLU A 870 0.37 -19.73 -16.58
CA GLU A 870 -0.76 -20.07 -17.45
C GLU A 870 -1.86 -20.80 -16.68
N ILE A 871 -1.50 -21.74 -15.81
CA ILE A 871 -2.43 -22.44 -14.91
C ILE A 871 -3.13 -21.47 -13.97
N GLU A 872 -2.39 -20.55 -13.34
CA GLU A 872 -2.96 -19.54 -12.45
C GLU A 872 -4.00 -18.65 -13.17
N LYS A 873 -3.68 -18.21 -14.39
CA LYS A 873 -4.62 -17.46 -15.24
C LYS A 873 -5.88 -18.27 -15.58
N LEU A 874 -5.73 -19.55 -15.90
CA LEU A 874 -6.85 -20.44 -16.20
C LEU A 874 -7.71 -20.71 -14.95
N GLN A 875 -7.11 -20.92 -13.79
CA GLN A 875 -7.82 -21.07 -12.51
C GLN A 875 -8.62 -19.81 -12.16
N LYS A 876 -8.03 -18.62 -12.35
CA LYS A 876 -8.73 -17.35 -12.14
C LYS A 876 -9.90 -17.18 -13.12
N ALA A 877 -9.69 -17.47 -14.41
CA ALA A 877 -10.74 -17.43 -15.41
C ALA A 877 -11.89 -18.41 -15.09
N LEU A 878 -11.56 -19.60 -14.57
CA LEU A 878 -12.54 -20.59 -14.14
C LEU A 878 -13.35 -20.09 -12.94
N ALA A 879 -12.70 -19.52 -11.92
CA ALA A 879 -13.36 -18.93 -10.75
C ALA A 879 -14.29 -17.75 -11.12
N ASP A 880 -13.84 -16.87 -12.02
CA ASP A 880 -14.64 -15.76 -12.53
C ASP A 880 -15.85 -16.27 -13.33
N LEU A 881 -15.68 -17.32 -14.14
CA LEU A 881 -16.76 -17.96 -14.88
C LEU A 881 -17.76 -18.65 -13.93
N GLU A 882 -17.30 -19.28 -12.85
CA GLU A 882 -18.17 -19.88 -11.84
C GLU A 882 -19.02 -18.85 -11.11
N ARG A 883 -18.44 -17.68 -10.77
CA ARG A 883 -19.21 -16.54 -10.21
C ARG A 883 -20.28 -16.08 -11.19
N LYS A 884 -19.92 -15.85 -12.46
CA LYS A 884 -20.88 -15.45 -13.51
C LYS A 884 -21.97 -16.49 -13.74
N THR A 885 -21.63 -17.78 -13.66
CA THR A 885 -22.60 -18.87 -13.83
C THR A 885 -23.62 -18.89 -12.69
N LYS A 886 -23.19 -18.70 -11.43
CA LYS A 886 -24.09 -18.57 -10.28
C LYS A 886 -25.02 -17.36 -10.38
N GLU A 887 -24.51 -16.23 -10.88
CA GLU A 887 -25.32 -15.02 -11.12
C GLU A 887 -26.37 -15.23 -12.22
N LEU A 888 -26.00 -15.91 -13.32
CA LEU A 888 -26.92 -16.26 -14.40
C LEU A 888 -27.98 -17.28 -13.95
N GLU A 889 -27.59 -18.24 -13.11
CA GLU A 889 -28.48 -19.23 -12.51
C GLU A 889 -29.50 -18.55 -11.57
N ALA A 890 -29.06 -17.62 -10.73
CA ALA A 890 -29.94 -16.81 -9.87
C ALA A 890 -30.92 -15.93 -10.67
N ARG A 891 -30.59 -15.59 -11.92
CA ARG A 891 -31.42 -14.79 -12.83
C ARG A 891 -32.27 -15.64 -13.78
N GLY A 892 -32.22 -16.97 -13.71
CA GLY A 892 -32.95 -17.86 -14.60
C GLY A 892 -32.52 -17.80 -16.07
N ALA A 893 -31.30 -17.32 -16.36
CA ALA A 893 -30.77 -17.18 -17.71
C ALA A 893 -30.21 -18.50 -18.26
N PRO A 894 -30.14 -18.69 -19.60
CA PRO A 894 -29.60 -19.92 -20.20
C PRO A 894 -28.11 -20.11 -19.88
N LEU A 895 -27.75 -21.32 -19.42
CA LEU A 895 -26.42 -21.65 -18.90
C LEU A 895 -25.52 -22.39 -19.88
N ASP A 896 -26.01 -22.74 -21.08
CA ASP A 896 -25.33 -23.66 -21.99
C ASP A 896 -23.97 -23.12 -22.48
N ALA A 897 -23.90 -21.83 -22.81
CA ALA A 897 -22.65 -21.18 -23.20
C ALA A 897 -21.64 -21.13 -22.05
N ALA A 898 -22.08 -20.86 -20.82
CA ALA A 898 -21.23 -20.83 -19.65
C ALA A 898 -20.69 -22.24 -19.30
N ARG A 899 -21.53 -23.27 -19.43
CA ARG A 899 -21.14 -24.68 -19.25
C ARG A 899 -20.15 -25.14 -20.32
N ALA A 900 -20.36 -24.76 -21.58
CA ALA A 900 -19.44 -25.08 -22.67
C ALA A 900 -18.06 -24.44 -22.48
N GLU A 901 -18.01 -23.16 -22.12
CA GLU A 901 -16.75 -22.46 -21.85
C GLU A 901 -16.06 -23.00 -20.59
N LYS A 902 -16.82 -23.42 -19.57
CA LYS A 902 -16.28 -24.09 -18.38
C LYS A 902 -15.57 -25.39 -18.76
N ILE A 903 -16.20 -26.23 -19.57
CA ILE A 903 -15.60 -27.49 -20.05
C ILE A 903 -14.33 -27.20 -20.86
N ARG A 904 -14.33 -26.17 -21.71
CA ARG A 904 -13.15 -25.77 -22.48
C ARG A 904 -11.99 -25.34 -21.58
N LEU A 905 -12.24 -24.45 -20.61
CA LEU A 905 -11.22 -23.98 -19.67
C LEU A 905 -10.67 -25.13 -18.81
N MET A 906 -11.53 -26.06 -18.36
CA MET A 906 -11.10 -27.25 -17.62
C MET A 906 -10.19 -28.15 -18.47
N LYS A 907 -10.51 -28.39 -19.75
CA LYS A 907 -9.64 -29.16 -20.66
C LYS A 907 -8.28 -28.50 -20.88
N LEU A 908 -8.26 -27.16 -21.03
CA LEU A 908 -7.00 -26.41 -21.14
C LEU A 908 -6.18 -26.48 -19.85
N LEU A 909 -6.85 -26.38 -18.69
CA LEU A 909 -6.22 -26.49 -17.38
C LEU A 909 -5.61 -27.88 -17.17
N GLU A 910 -6.33 -28.95 -17.53
CA GLU A 910 -5.85 -30.32 -17.46
C GLU A 910 -4.63 -30.53 -18.37
N LYS A 911 -4.70 -30.06 -19.62
CA LYS A 911 -3.56 -30.11 -20.56
C LYS A 911 -2.33 -29.39 -20.02
N GLN A 912 -2.49 -28.20 -19.47
CA GLN A 912 -1.38 -27.44 -18.89
C GLN A 912 -0.85 -28.07 -17.61
N SER A 913 -1.72 -28.65 -16.77
CA SER A 913 -1.33 -29.37 -15.55
C SER A 913 -0.51 -30.62 -15.87
N LEU A 914 -0.91 -31.38 -16.91
CA LEU A 914 -0.15 -32.53 -17.39
C LEU A 914 1.21 -32.10 -17.94
N ARG A 915 1.26 -31.01 -18.73
CA ARG A 915 2.52 -30.44 -19.22
C ARG A 915 3.43 -30.01 -18.07
N LEU A 916 2.90 -29.34 -17.05
CA LEU A 916 3.63 -28.92 -15.86
C LEU A 916 4.21 -30.14 -15.12
N PHE A 917 3.43 -31.20 -14.97
CA PHE A 917 3.89 -32.45 -14.36
C PHE A 917 5.09 -33.04 -15.13
N THR A 918 4.99 -33.18 -16.45
CA THR A 918 6.09 -33.68 -17.29
C THR A 918 7.32 -32.77 -17.24
N LEU A 919 7.14 -31.45 -17.19
CA LEU A 919 8.25 -30.51 -17.08
C LEU A 919 8.95 -30.61 -15.72
N ARG A 920 8.20 -30.76 -14.63
CA ARG A 920 8.76 -30.96 -13.28
C ARG A 920 9.57 -32.26 -13.20
N GLU A 921 9.05 -33.35 -13.77
CA GLU A 921 9.79 -34.61 -13.87
C GLU A 921 11.12 -34.44 -14.63
N LYS A 922 11.10 -33.77 -15.79
CA LYS A 922 12.32 -33.44 -16.54
C LYS A 922 13.28 -32.55 -15.77
N PHE A 923 12.80 -31.67 -14.90
CA PHE A 923 13.65 -30.79 -14.11
C PHE A 923 14.37 -31.52 -12.96
N GLU A 924 13.83 -32.65 -12.49
CA GLU A 924 14.48 -33.53 -11.51
C GLU A 924 15.60 -34.40 -12.13
N GLU A 925 15.76 -34.39 -13.45
CA GLU A 925 16.87 -35.09 -14.12
C GLU A 925 18.22 -34.46 -13.74
N HIS A 926 19.09 -35.30 -13.17
CA HIS A 926 20.43 -34.89 -12.80
C HIS A 926 21.37 -34.86 -14.00
N HIS A 927 22.00 -33.71 -14.22
CA HIS A 927 23.08 -33.54 -15.18
C HIS A 927 24.45 -33.47 -14.49
N GLN A 928 25.45 -34.13 -15.08
CA GLN A 928 26.82 -34.07 -14.60
C GLN A 928 27.31 -32.62 -14.58
N SER A 929 27.73 -32.17 -13.39
CA SER A 929 27.98 -30.77 -13.10
C SER A 929 28.89 -30.59 -11.89
N GLU A 930 29.71 -29.55 -11.95
CA GLU A 930 30.63 -29.20 -10.87
C GLU A 930 30.85 -27.69 -10.77
N VAL A 931 31.05 -27.19 -9.55
CA VAL A 931 31.53 -25.84 -9.29
C VAL A 931 33.02 -25.92 -8.94
N ARG A 932 33.86 -25.58 -9.91
CA ARG A 932 35.33 -25.65 -9.83
C ARG A 932 35.91 -24.28 -9.48
N VAL A 933 36.58 -24.19 -8.34
CA VAL A 933 37.22 -22.97 -7.85
C VAL A 933 38.73 -23.16 -7.83
N ARG A 934 39.43 -22.48 -8.74
CA ARG A 934 40.90 -22.60 -8.90
C ARG A 934 41.70 -21.81 -7.85
N GLY A 935 41.17 -20.68 -7.41
CA GLY A 935 41.70 -19.82 -6.37
C GLY A 935 40.89 -20.00 -5.09
N THR A 936 40.10 -18.98 -4.72
CA THR A 936 39.41 -18.92 -3.41
C THR A 936 37.89 -18.77 -3.53
N ILE A 937 37.15 -19.44 -2.64
CA ILE A 937 35.72 -19.22 -2.44
C ILE A 937 35.49 -18.63 -1.04
N GLN A 938 34.78 -17.52 -0.98
CA GLN A 938 34.59 -16.73 0.24
C GLN A 938 33.36 -17.20 1.04
N PRO A 939 33.31 -16.93 2.36
CA PRO A 939 32.11 -17.18 3.15
C PRO A 939 30.87 -16.44 2.63
N GLY A 940 29.69 -17.06 2.77
CA GLY A 940 28.39 -16.50 2.33
C GLY A 940 28.03 -16.79 0.87
N VAL A 941 28.86 -17.53 0.13
CA VAL A 941 28.47 -18.11 -1.16
C VAL A 941 27.52 -19.28 -0.92
N VAL A 942 26.37 -19.24 -1.59
CA VAL A 942 25.33 -20.27 -1.50
C VAL A 942 25.29 -21.05 -2.81
N MET A 943 25.38 -22.36 -2.70
CA MET A 943 25.23 -23.29 -3.81
C MET A 943 23.94 -24.06 -3.67
N GLU A 944 23.26 -24.29 -4.78
CA GLU A 944 22.00 -25.01 -4.85
C GLU A 944 22.05 -26.07 -5.96
N SER A 945 21.56 -27.25 -5.67
CA SER A 945 21.34 -28.30 -6.67
C SER A 945 20.21 -29.20 -6.21
N HIS A 946 19.20 -29.41 -7.05
CA HIS A 946 18.05 -30.27 -6.75
C HIS A 946 17.34 -29.86 -5.43
N GLY A 947 17.22 -28.55 -5.18
CA GLY A 947 16.61 -28.01 -3.97
C GLY A 947 17.44 -28.21 -2.69
N ARG A 948 18.68 -28.69 -2.79
CA ARG A 948 19.61 -28.84 -1.67
C ARG A 948 20.60 -27.69 -1.67
N TYR A 949 20.77 -27.08 -0.50
CA TYR A 949 21.61 -25.90 -0.32
C TYR A 949 22.91 -26.24 0.40
N TYR A 950 24.00 -25.65 -0.03
CA TYR A 950 25.29 -25.67 0.64
C TYR A 950 25.81 -24.24 0.75
N GLU A 951 26.00 -23.77 1.97
CA GLU A 951 26.59 -22.46 2.25
C GLU A 951 28.05 -22.61 2.67
N VAL A 952 28.93 -21.86 2.02
CA VAL A 952 30.34 -21.78 2.39
C VAL A 952 30.46 -20.95 3.67
N LYS A 953 30.80 -21.60 4.78
CA LYS A 953 30.92 -20.94 6.11
C LYS A 953 32.31 -20.36 6.38
N GLN A 954 33.33 -20.88 5.70
CA GLN A 954 34.72 -20.51 5.89
C GLN A 954 35.41 -20.41 4.53
N LYS A 955 36.40 -19.53 4.43
CA LYS A 955 37.20 -19.38 3.21
C LYS A 955 37.82 -20.73 2.84
N ARG A 956 37.61 -21.17 1.60
CA ARG A 956 38.22 -22.38 1.02
C ARG A 956 39.04 -21.99 -0.20
N SER A 957 40.05 -22.79 -0.51
CA SER A 957 40.91 -22.58 -1.68
C SER A 957 41.06 -23.88 -2.43
N GLN A 958 41.11 -23.82 -3.77
CA GLN A 958 41.32 -24.99 -4.62
C GLN A 958 40.33 -26.12 -4.31
N VAL A 959 39.05 -25.86 -4.54
CA VAL A 959 37.96 -26.79 -4.21
C VAL A 959 37.03 -27.01 -5.40
N VAL A 960 36.41 -28.18 -5.42
CA VAL A 960 35.37 -28.58 -6.37
C VAL A 960 34.14 -28.99 -5.56
N PHE A 961 32.99 -28.45 -5.93
CA PHE A 961 31.70 -28.88 -5.39
C PHE A 961 30.92 -29.65 -6.45
N SER A 962 30.36 -30.79 -6.07
CA SER A 962 29.55 -31.64 -6.95
C SER A 962 28.36 -32.20 -6.18
N PHE A 963 27.22 -32.40 -6.84
CA PHE A 963 26.07 -33.05 -6.22
C PHE A 963 26.24 -34.57 -6.24
N ASP A 964 26.24 -35.20 -5.07
CA ASP A 964 26.28 -36.65 -4.94
C ASP A 964 24.85 -37.21 -4.90
N ARG A 965 24.51 -38.04 -5.89
CA ARG A 965 23.17 -38.63 -6.04
C ARG A 965 22.85 -39.70 -5.01
N GLU A 966 23.85 -40.43 -4.52
CA GLU A 966 23.65 -41.50 -3.54
C GLU A 966 23.37 -40.91 -2.15
N VAL A 967 24.11 -39.85 -1.79
CA VAL A 967 23.98 -39.20 -0.49
C VAL A 967 22.96 -38.05 -0.51
N GLY A 968 22.53 -37.60 -1.69
CA GLY A 968 21.53 -36.53 -1.86
C GLY A 968 21.98 -35.17 -1.34
N ARG A 969 23.29 -34.88 -1.38
CA ARG A 969 23.89 -33.64 -0.88
C ARG A 969 25.03 -33.15 -1.76
N ILE A 970 25.30 -31.84 -1.70
CA ILE A 970 26.48 -31.24 -2.32
C ILE A 970 27.72 -31.61 -1.49
N GLN A 971 28.73 -32.17 -2.15
CA GLN A 971 30.00 -32.55 -1.55
C GLN A 971 31.12 -31.62 -1.98
N GLU A 972 32.07 -31.38 -1.07
CA GLU A 972 33.30 -30.62 -1.30
C GLU A 972 34.47 -31.59 -1.47
N LYS A 973 35.29 -31.38 -2.51
CA LYS A 973 36.53 -32.12 -2.78
C LYS A 973 37.67 -31.13 -3.08
N PRO A 974 38.93 -31.44 -2.70
CA PRO A 974 40.07 -30.63 -3.10
C PRO A 974 40.32 -30.74 -4.62
N LEU A 975 40.69 -29.63 -5.25
CA LEU A 975 41.02 -29.55 -6.67
C LEU A 975 42.36 -30.26 -6.92
N GLY A 976 42.32 -31.50 -7.42
CA GLY A 976 43.53 -32.26 -7.77
C GLY A 976 43.59 -33.71 -7.26
N LYS A 977 42.50 -34.24 -6.69
CA LYS A 977 42.34 -35.69 -6.41
C LYS A 977 41.23 -36.29 -7.23
#